data_AF-A0A7W9HFB6-F1
#
_entry.id   AF-A0A7W9HFB6-F1
#
_cell.length_a   1.000
_cell.length_b   1.000
_cell.length_c   1.000
_cell.angle_alpha   90.00
_cell.angle_beta   90.00
_cell.angle_gamma   90.00
#
_symmetry.space_group_name_H-M   'P 1'
#
loop_
_entity.id
_entity.type
_entity.pdbx_description
1 polymer ?
#
loop_
_entity_poly.entity_id
_entity_poly.type
_entity_poly.pdbx_seq_one_letter_code
_entity_poly.pdbx_strand_id
1 'polypeptide(L)'
;MRRFTTFVVLLLVAAVGGVPLADAGPLERVTLCHSPGTPAEKTLTLPAPAAEAHLRHGDRLGSCEDGVPCAAPPPIQEIPPGTEPAEEPEYVSEAVAVLEGASENGFTAVGAPVTFRLSCPMLDQTADSVVVYDNGRPVPFASLAMTADTITVTGGLGAGRHELALSARDIHGYGIEADFVFWVGNYTVPVLVLDAGGLPVEGAAVVAKLSDDPDVSASLVTDVTGRGAFTNLPNRSYNVIAQASGNRFATQPTSVFDGTVVLRLLGIGAPSTVDNNDFSQGKAGWETGAAPVSVIPHVEGSPSGFAAASQTNPARTEEASAQATAAITGSAPAGMSAEAADFDLALDTAGEGQQSISRTFDVEAGVKSVTVRYRFITSEVPGGWFGSEFNDFYNVSVRSSQASGTVTNGNSMNGLGLAAFDGGGATGWSESELAVNPQGDTVRVDLAVANVADGLFGSRVVVDVVKKKKLTISQVQLRDIDNQALQFLSASNHPYFAGQTRVHGTITVQGPKDESLTELALEVVEGGTTVRGTLAAAVRPTLVTTFGDDEENKVTTNQLLFEIPAGLLNAVNQGTNGQLTLRVKATSSSGETAEKDAGTPTKLVRFTGGNRYGGRDAGVGGDDWALPTVRSFIDGAGQTWGDFSNMNGGPFPPHASHRVGTSADGWFTGYNNRDAATAATIIGQLNTHGTRIRSVYVTFAAGSAFAQAIANVTLNDGRAATAVIRNIGGHTTHFHWEVNA
;
A
#
# COMPACT_ATOMS: atom_id res chain seq x y z
N MET A 1 47.25 -6.67 -33.79
CA MET A 1 48.41 -5.92 -33.25
C MET A 1 48.11 -4.42 -33.32
N ARG A 2 47.61 -3.82 -32.23
CA ARG A 2 47.46 -2.36 -32.08
C ARG A 2 47.84 -1.96 -30.65
N ARG A 3 48.59 -0.86 -30.57
CA ARG A 3 49.34 -0.36 -29.42
C ARG A 3 48.41 0.28 -28.39
N PHE A 4 48.70 0.05 -27.10
CA PHE A 4 48.12 0.79 -25.98
C PHE A 4 48.90 2.09 -25.75
N THR A 5 48.17 3.20 -25.60
CA THR A 5 48.70 4.52 -25.23
C THR A 5 48.37 4.75 -23.75
N THR A 6 49.40 4.93 -22.92
CA THR A 6 49.30 5.21 -21.49
C THR A 6 49.12 6.71 -21.27
N PHE A 7 48.07 7.12 -20.55
CA PHE A 7 47.93 8.46 -19.99
C PHE A 7 48.59 8.53 -18.61
N VAL A 8 49.51 9.47 -18.45
CA VAL A 8 50.15 9.82 -17.16
C VAL A 8 49.35 10.98 -16.57
N VAL A 9 48.74 10.75 -15.40
CA VAL A 9 48.13 11.81 -14.58
C VAL A 9 49.19 12.29 -13.57
N LEU A 10 49.56 13.56 -13.68
CA LEU A 10 50.47 14.24 -12.77
C LEU A 10 49.63 14.79 -11.60
N LEU A 11 49.75 14.18 -10.41
CA LEU A 11 49.09 14.65 -9.19
C LEU A 11 50.02 15.62 -8.45
N LEU A 12 49.58 16.87 -8.29
CA LEU A 12 50.25 17.89 -7.47
C LEU A 12 49.82 17.67 -6.01
N VAL A 13 50.75 17.27 -5.13
CA VAL A 13 50.51 17.16 -3.68
C VAL A 13 51.01 18.42 -3.00
N ALA A 14 50.09 19.22 -2.46
CA ALA A 14 50.41 20.31 -1.54
C ALA A 14 50.62 19.74 -0.13
N ALA A 15 51.81 19.95 0.43
CA ALA A 15 52.16 19.53 1.78
C ALA A 15 51.47 20.43 2.82
N VAL A 16 50.44 19.92 3.48
CA VAL A 16 49.87 20.51 4.70
C VAL A 16 50.49 19.80 5.89
N GLY A 17 51.04 20.58 6.83
CA GLY A 17 51.77 20.09 8.01
C GLY A 17 50.93 19.14 8.86
N GLY A 18 51.45 17.93 9.06
CA GLY A 18 50.84 16.91 9.89
C GLY A 18 50.92 17.25 11.37
N VAL A 19 49.75 17.36 12.01
CA VAL A 19 49.60 17.11 13.44
C VAL A 19 49.76 15.59 13.62
N PRO A 20 50.58 15.10 14.57
CA PRO A 20 50.72 13.67 14.79
C PRO A 20 49.37 13.11 15.26
N LEU A 21 48.70 12.37 14.39
CA LEU A 21 47.58 11.51 14.78
C LEU A 21 48.16 10.48 15.75
N ALA A 22 47.77 10.60 17.01
CA ALA A 22 48.00 9.55 17.99
C ALA A 22 47.46 8.25 17.41
N ASP A 23 48.29 7.21 17.46
CA ASP A 23 47.99 5.85 17.02
C ASP A 23 46.79 5.33 17.81
N ALA A 24 45.59 5.59 17.28
CA ALA A 24 44.34 5.04 17.82
C ALA A 24 44.37 3.56 17.48
N GLY A 25 44.69 2.73 18.48
CA GLY A 25 44.70 1.28 18.34
C GLY A 25 43.41 0.74 17.71
N PRO A 26 43.43 -0.51 17.21
CA PRO A 26 42.30 -1.09 16.49
C PRO A 26 41.01 -0.94 17.31
N LEU A 27 40.02 -0.27 16.71
CA LEU A 27 38.72 -0.07 17.34
C LEU A 27 38.10 -1.44 17.64
N GLU A 28 37.70 -1.61 18.89
CA GLU A 28 36.92 -2.77 19.33
C GLU A 28 35.72 -2.95 18.41
N ARG A 29 35.48 -4.19 17.97
CA ARG A 29 34.36 -4.53 17.10
C ARG A 29 33.35 -5.35 17.87
N VAL A 30 32.08 -5.12 17.58
CA VAL A 30 30.96 -5.84 18.15
C VAL A 30 30.16 -6.48 17.03
N THR A 31 29.61 -7.65 17.31
CA THR A 31 28.71 -8.36 16.42
C THR A 31 27.28 -8.02 16.80
N LEU A 32 26.44 -7.77 15.81
CA LEU A 32 25.02 -7.52 15.97
C LEU A 32 24.20 -8.22 14.88
N CYS A 33 22.96 -8.57 15.20
CA CYS A 33 21.97 -9.03 14.25
C CYS A 33 21.13 -7.82 13.82
N HIS A 34 21.21 -7.51 12.54
CA HIS A 34 20.53 -6.39 11.92
C HIS A 34 19.13 -6.80 11.48
N SER A 35 18.11 -6.02 11.83
CA SER A 35 16.70 -6.27 11.49
C SER A 35 16.23 -7.72 11.80
N PRO A 36 16.39 -8.19 13.05
CA PRO A 36 16.04 -9.56 13.43
C PRO A 36 14.56 -9.87 13.17
N GLY A 37 14.26 -11.09 12.71
CA GLY A 37 12.92 -11.58 12.40
C GLY A 37 12.34 -11.06 11.07
N THR A 38 13.13 -10.35 10.26
CA THR A 38 12.71 -9.82 8.95
C THR A 38 13.46 -10.49 7.80
N PRO A 39 12.97 -10.40 6.55
CA PRO A 39 13.75 -10.85 5.38
C PRO A 39 15.11 -10.14 5.20
N ALA A 40 15.32 -9.00 5.86
CA ALA A 40 16.58 -8.25 5.85
C ALA A 40 17.56 -8.68 6.95
N GLU A 41 17.22 -9.71 7.74
CA GLU A 41 18.02 -10.21 8.85
C GLU A 41 19.44 -10.58 8.41
N LYS A 42 20.46 -10.00 9.07
CA LYS A 42 21.86 -10.38 8.83
C LYS A 42 22.77 -10.08 10.01
N THR A 43 23.76 -10.96 10.22
CA THR A 43 24.81 -10.72 11.20
C THR A 43 25.81 -9.71 10.65
N LEU A 44 25.98 -8.59 11.34
CA LEU A 44 26.98 -7.57 11.05
C LEU A 44 28.04 -7.53 12.15
N THR A 45 29.28 -7.27 11.79
CA THR A 45 30.33 -6.93 12.74
C THR A 45 30.80 -5.52 12.44
N LEU A 46 30.68 -4.60 13.40
CA LEU A 46 30.98 -3.18 13.21
C LEU A 46 31.73 -2.59 14.41
N PRO A 47 32.40 -1.43 14.27
CA PRO A 47 33.10 -0.79 15.39
C PRO A 47 32.14 -0.52 16.56
N ALA A 48 32.56 -0.77 17.79
CA ALA A 48 31.75 -0.62 19.01
C ALA A 48 31.00 0.72 19.11
N PRO A 49 31.58 1.88 18.73
CA PRO A 49 30.85 3.15 18.78
C PRO A 49 29.64 3.23 17.84
N ALA A 50 29.56 2.38 16.80
CA ALA A 50 28.44 2.36 15.88
C ALA A 50 27.27 1.48 16.38
N ALA A 51 27.50 0.59 17.35
CA ALA A 51 26.45 -0.33 17.79
C ALA A 51 25.29 0.38 18.48
N GLU A 52 25.52 1.47 19.21
CA GLU A 52 24.44 2.21 19.87
C GLU A 52 23.44 2.79 18.87
N ALA A 53 23.92 3.28 17.71
CA ALA A 53 23.03 3.74 16.65
C ALA A 53 22.19 2.59 16.10
N HIS A 54 22.82 1.45 15.81
CA HIS A 54 22.13 0.25 15.33
C HIS A 54 21.08 -0.28 16.33
N LEU A 55 21.41 -0.36 17.62
CA LEU A 55 20.50 -0.80 18.69
C LEU A 55 19.25 0.09 18.80
N ARG A 56 19.38 1.41 18.57
CA ARG A 56 18.23 2.34 18.57
C ARG A 56 17.28 2.15 17.39
N HIS A 57 17.70 1.40 16.36
CA HIS A 57 16.89 1.09 15.18
C HIS A 57 16.42 -0.37 15.15
N GLY A 58 16.47 -1.07 16.28
CA GLY A 58 15.91 -2.43 16.43
C GLY A 58 16.90 -3.57 16.16
N ASP A 59 18.19 -3.27 15.91
CA ASP A 59 19.22 -4.31 15.85
C ASP A 59 19.54 -4.83 17.25
N ARG A 60 20.15 -6.02 17.35
CA ARG A 60 20.53 -6.64 18.64
C ARG A 60 22.00 -7.01 18.68
N LEU A 61 22.65 -6.95 19.84
CA LEU A 61 24.00 -7.52 19.99
C LEU A 61 23.97 -9.05 19.84
N GLY A 62 25.04 -9.62 19.28
CA GLY A 62 25.15 -11.06 18.99
C GLY A 62 24.89 -11.40 17.51
N SER A 63 25.10 -12.64 17.13
CA SER A 63 24.78 -13.07 15.76
C SER A 63 23.28 -13.29 15.58
N CYS A 64 22.82 -13.37 14.32
CA CYS A 64 21.44 -13.76 14.03
C CYS A 64 21.17 -15.23 14.37
N GLU A 65 22.21 -16.08 14.32
CA GLU A 65 22.12 -17.50 14.70
C GLU A 65 21.99 -17.71 16.20
N ASP A 66 22.42 -16.75 17.02
CA ASP A 66 22.29 -16.79 18.50
C ASP A 66 20.86 -16.52 18.97
N GLY A 67 19.84 -16.85 18.16
CA GLY A 67 18.41 -16.60 18.32
C GLY A 67 18.03 -16.18 19.74
N VAL A 68 17.52 -14.94 19.90
CA VAL A 68 17.21 -14.36 21.22
C VAL A 68 16.53 -15.43 22.06
N PRO A 69 17.14 -15.91 23.16
CA PRO A 69 16.35 -16.61 24.15
C PRO A 69 15.37 -15.55 24.64
N CYS A 70 14.15 -15.59 24.12
CA CYS A 70 13.09 -14.71 24.56
C CYS A 70 13.06 -14.85 26.09
N ALA A 71 13.52 -13.80 26.76
CA ALA A 71 13.72 -13.86 28.18
C ALA A 71 12.35 -13.81 28.81
N ALA A 72 12.11 -14.64 29.83
CA ALA A 72 10.97 -14.41 30.71
C ALA A 72 11.10 -12.95 31.21
N PRO A 73 10.15 -12.06 30.91
CA PRO A 73 10.20 -10.71 31.45
C PRO A 73 10.20 -10.76 32.98
N PRO A 74 10.70 -9.70 33.63
CA PRO A 74 10.77 -9.66 35.08
C PRO A 74 9.37 -9.92 35.68
N PRO A 75 9.28 -10.69 36.79
CA PRO A 75 8.00 -11.01 37.41
C PRO A 75 7.23 -9.73 37.73
N ILE A 76 5.95 -9.70 37.35
CA ILE A 76 5.05 -8.57 37.58
C ILE A 76 5.07 -8.24 39.08
N GLN A 77 5.55 -7.05 39.44
CA GLN A 77 5.44 -6.56 40.82
C GLN A 77 4.01 -6.06 41.03
N GLU A 78 3.28 -6.63 41.99
CA GLU A 78 1.98 -6.11 42.39
C GLU A 78 2.14 -4.68 42.92
N ILE A 79 1.53 -3.71 42.23
CA ILE A 79 1.45 -2.34 42.73
C ILE A 79 0.47 -2.31 43.92
N PRO A 80 0.84 -1.71 45.06
CA PRO A 80 -0.02 -1.63 46.23
C PRO A 80 -1.38 -0.96 45.91
N PRO A 81 -2.50 -1.44 46.48
CA PRO A 81 -3.79 -0.78 46.33
C PRO A 81 -3.74 0.68 46.79
N GLY A 82 -4.10 1.63 45.92
CA GLY A 82 -4.31 3.05 46.29
C GLY A 82 -3.23 4.05 45.86
N THR A 83 -2.20 3.65 45.11
CA THR A 83 -1.33 4.60 44.40
C THR A 83 -2.06 5.19 43.17
N GLU A 84 -1.81 6.46 42.87
CA GLU A 84 -2.27 7.10 41.63
C GLU A 84 -1.88 6.25 40.40
N PRO A 85 -2.67 6.27 39.31
CA PRO A 85 -2.39 5.47 38.13
C PRO A 85 -1.14 6.01 37.44
N ALA A 86 0.01 5.43 37.76
CA ALA A 86 1.16 5.47 36.87
C ALA A 86 0.86 4.53 35.70
N GLU A 87 1.25 4.92 34.48
CA GLU A 87 1.30 4.03 33.33
C GLU A 87 2.09 2.78 33.73
N GLU A 88 1.47 1.62 33.57
CA GLU A 88 2.12 0.35 33.83
C GLU A 88 2.62 -0.23 32.49
N PRO A 89 3.83 -0.80 32.41
CA PRO A 89 4.33 -1.36 31.16
C PRO A 89 3.46 -2.53 30.70
N GLU A 90 3.00 -2.46 29.45
CA GLU A 90 2.35 -3.57 28.76
C GLU A 90 3.40 -4.59 28.33
N TYR A 91 3.23 -5.85 28.76
CA TYR A 91 4.10 -6.94 28.34
C TYR A 91 3.38 -7.77 27.26
N VAL A 92 3.83 -7.67 26.01
CA VAL A 92 3.45 -8.58 24.91
C VAL A 92 4.55 -9.60 24.69
N SER A 93 4.25 -10.70 24.00
CA SER A 93 5.29 -11.66 23.66
C SER A 93 6.28 -11.00 22.70
N GLU A 94 7.58 -11.23 22.88
CA GLU A 94 8.59 -10.85 21.90
C GLU A 94 8.54 -11.76 20.64
N ALA A 95 7.74 -12.82 20.67
CA ALA A 95 7.55 -13.71 19.55
C ALA A 95 6.78 -13.02 18.41
N VAL A 96 7.42 -12.91 17.25
CA VAL A 96 6.81 -12.44 16.00
C VAL A 96 6.50 -13.65 15.14
N ALA A 97 5.29 -13.75 14.61
CA ALA A 97 4.93 -14.79 13.66
C ALA A 97 5.22 -14.36 12.22
N VAL A 98 5.82 -15.24 11.44
CA VAL A 98 5.99 -15.11 9.98
C VAL A 98 5.29 -16.27 9.28
N LEU A 99 4.78 -16.03 8.08
CA LEU A 99 4.09 -17.06 7.29
C LEU A 99 5.09 -17.85 6.44
N GLU A 100 5.04 -19.18 6.54
CA GLU A 100 5.78 -20.13 5.71
C GLU A 100 4.82 -21.04 4.93
N GLY A 101 5.24 -21.48 3.74
CA GLY A 101 4.45 -22.36 2.87
C GLY A 101 3.35 -21.65 2.06
N ALA A 102 3.16 -20.35 2.30
CA ALA A 102 2.33 -19.45 1.50
C ALA A 102 3.08 -18.14 1.22
N SER A 103 2.61 -17.38 0.23
CA SER A 103 3.19 -16.10 -0.17
C SER A 103 2.09 -15.05 -0.29
N GLU A 104 2.21 -13.95 0.43
CA GLU A 104 1.28 -12.81 0.32
C GLU A 104 1.37 -12.16 -1.06
N ASN A 105 2.57 -12.13 -1.65
CA ASN A 105 2.82 -11.51 -2.96
C ASN A 105 2.88 -12.54 -4.11
N GLY A 106 2.40 -13.77 -3.89
CA GLY A 106 2.55 -14.87 -4.85
C GLY A 106 1.43 -15.90 -4.75
N PHE A 107 1.52 -16.96 -5.56
CA PHE A 107 0.48 -17.98 -5.63
C PHE A 107 0.85 -19.23 -4.85
N THR A 108 -0.06 -19.68 -3.99
CA THR A 108 0.10 -20.86 -3.14
C THR A 108 -0.66 -22.04 -3.75
N ALA A 109 -0.10 -23.25 -3.70
CA ALA A 109 -0.79 -24.44 -4.23
C ALA A 109 -1.96 -24.87 -3.32
N VAL A 110 -3.08 -25.28 -3.91
CA VAL A 110 -4.19 -25.92 -3.15
C VAL A 110 -3.67 -27.11 -2.35
N GLY A 111 -4.06 -27.17 -1.08
CA GLY A 111 -3.66 -28.25 -0.17
C GLY A 111 -2.24 -28.11 0.41
N ALA A 112 -1.46 -27.10 0.02
CA ALA A 112 -0.16 -26.84 0.65
C ALA A 112 -0.34 -26.51 2.14
N PRO A 113 0.52 -27.05 3.03
CA PRO A 113 0.50 -26.67 4.44
C PRO A 113 0.96 -25.23 4.58
N VAL A 114 0.25 -24.47 5.42
CA VAL A 114 0.60 -23.09 5.78
C VAL A 114 1.01 -23.06 7.24
N THR A 115 2.15 -22.46 7.54
CA THR A 115 2.77 -22.48 8.86
C THR A 115 3.04 -21.07 9.36
N PHE A 116 2.58 -20.77 10.58
CA PHE A 116 3.09 -19.64 11.34
C PHE A 116 4.37 -20.09 12.04
N ARG A 117 5.52 -19.52 11.66
CA ARG A 117 6.78 -19.70 12.40
C ARG A 117 6.96 -18.52 13.33
N LEU A 118 7.17 -18.80 14.61
CA LEU A 118 7.46 -17.81 15.63
C LEU A 118 8.97 -17.56 15.68
N SER A 119 9.37 -16.32 15.93
CA SER A 119 10.78 -15.96 16.15
C SER A 119 11.39 -16.63 17.40
N CYS A 120 10.56 -17.15 18.30
CA CYS A 120 10.98 -17.83 19.53
C CYS A 120 10.14 -19.10 19.81
N PRO A 121 10.77 -20.17 20.35
CA PRO A 121 10.10 -21.44 20.68
C PRO A 121 9.39 -21.38 22.03
N MET A 122 8.43 -20.47 22.17
CA MET A 122 7.72 -20.23 23.43
C MET A 122 6.22 -20.45 23.33
N LEU A 123 5.68 -21.07 22.29
CA LEU A 123 4.24 -21.28 22.16
C LEU A 123 3.66 -22.16 23.27
N ASP A 124 2.59 -21.70 23.92
CA ASP A 124 1.71 -22.55 24.73
C ASP A 124 0.78 -23.34 23.79
N GLN A 125 1.06 -24.63 23.63
CA GLN A 125 0.42 -25.52 22.64
C GLN A 125 -0.94 -26.08 23.09
N THR A 126 -1.61 -25.43 24.03
CA THR A 126 -2.94 -25.87 24.51
C THR A 126 -4.07 -25.28 23.66
N ALA A 127 -5.22 -25.98 23.64
CA ALA A 127 -6.39 -25.58 22.86
C ALA A 127 -7.00 -24.24 23.30
N ASP A 128 -6.76 -23.83 24.55
CA ASP A 128 -7.22 -22.54 25.08
C ASP A 128 -6.26 -21.38 24.74
N SER A 129 -5.04 -21.73 24.33
CA SER A 129 -3.95 -20.77 24.09
C SER A 129 -3.70 -20.50 22.62
N VAL A 130 -4.21 -21.29 21.68
CA VAL A 130 -4.01 -21.09 20.23
C VAL A 130 -5.33 -21.15 19.46
N VAL A 131 -5.63 -20.09 18.71
CA VAL A 131 -6.72 -20.07 17.72
C VAL A 131 -6.19 -19.48 16.42
N VAL A 132 -6.43 -20.20 15.31
CA VAL A 132 -6.22 -19.69 13.95
C VAL A 132 -7.60 -19.48 13.32
N TYR A 133 -7.79 -18.37 12.63
CA TYR A 133 -8.97 -18.09 11.84
C TYR A 133 -8.62 -18.12 10.35
N ASP A 134 -9.52 -18.67 9.52
CA ASP A 134 -9.49 -18.58 8.06
C ASP A 134 -10.77 -17.86 7.60
N ASN A 135 -10.61 -16.67 7.01
CA ASN A 135 -11.70 -15.79 6.59
C ASN A 135 -12.71 -15.56 7.73
N GLY A 136 -12.19 -15.27 8.92
CA GLY A 136 -12.95 -15.01 10.14
C GLY A 136 -13.58 -16.24 10.81
N ARG A 137 -13.38 -17.45 10.27
CA ARG A 137 -13.89 -18.70 10.86
C ARG A 137 -12.78 -19.45 11.59
N PRO A 138 -12.98 -19.91 12.83
CA PRO A 138 -11.95 -20.64 13.55
C PRO A 138 -11.63 -21.97 12.84
N VAL A 139 -10.34 -22.18 12.57
CA VAL A 139 -9.80 -23.45 12.10
C VAL A 139 -9.90 -24.45 13.26
N PRO A 140 -10.48 -25.66 13.05
CA PRO A 140 -10.58 -26.65 14.11
C PRO A 140 -9.20 -26.97 14.70
N PHE A 141 -9.08 -26.99 16.03
CA PHE A 141 -7.81 -27.27 16.70
C PHE A 141 -7.20 -28.62 16.30
N ALA A 142 -8.03 -29.62 15.98
CA ALA A 142 -7.58 -30.92 15.46
C ALA A 142 -6.93 -30.85 14.07
N SER A 143 -7.15 -29.75 13.34
CA SER A 143 -6.48 -29.44 12.07
C SER A 143 -5.20 -28.64 12.27
N LEU A 144 -4.75 -28.37 13.50
CA LEU A 144 -3.49 -27.68 13.78
C LEU A 144 -2.43 -28.70 14.23
N ALA A 145 -1.26 -28.65 13.61
CA ALA A 145 -0.06 -29.31 14.11
C ALA A 145 0.86 -28.24 14.70
N MET A 146 1.25 -28.38 15.96
CA MET A 146 2.02 -27.37 16.68
C MET A 146 3.31 -27.93 17.25
N THR A 147 4.30 -27.05 17.33
CA THR A 147 5.52 -27.24 18.11
C THR A 147 5.71 -26.00 19.00
N ALA A 148 6.87 -25.85 19.64
CA ALA A 148 7.12 -24.67 20.47
C ALA A 148 7.29 -23.39 19.64
N ASP A 149 7.68 -23.48 18.37
CA ASP A 149 7.92 -22.34 17.48
C ASP A 149 7.04 -22.35 16.22
N THR A 150 6.17 -23.33 16.03
CA THR A 150 5.35 -23.41 14.82
C THR A 150 3.90 -23.79 15.05
N ILE A 151 3.03 -23.23 14.22
CA ILE A 151 1.60 -23.57 14.12
C ILE A 151 1.30 -23.85 12.66
N THR A 152 1.07 -25.10 12.30
CA THR A 152 0.79 -25.53 10.92
C THR A 152 -0.69 -25.85 10.76
N VAL A 153 -1.34 -25.21 9.78
CA VAL A 153 -2.69 -25.58 9.35
C VAL A 153 -2.62 -26.85 8.48
N THR A 154 -2.99 -27.98 9.06
CA THR A 154 -3.00 -29.30 8.41
C THR A 154 -4.32 -29.54 7.68
N GLY A 155 -4.26 -30.20 6.52
CA GLY A 155 -5.40 -30.36 5.60
C GLY A 155 -5.39 -29.35 4.44
N GLY A 156 -4.57 -28.30 4.55
CA GLY A 156 -4.37 -27.28 3.53
C GLY A 156 -5.60 -26.41 3.30
N LEU A 157 -5.43 -25.43 2.43
CA LEU A 157 -6.47 -24.45 2.08
C LEU A 157 -7.06 -24.75 0.69
N GLY A 158 -8.33 -24.39 0.52
CA GLY A 158 -9.03 -24.46 -0.76
C GLY A 158 -8.48 -23.43 -1.77
N ALA A 159 -8.99 -23.42 -3.00
CA ALA A 159 -8.64 -22.37 -3.95
C ALA A 159 -9.39 -21.07 -3.62
N GLY A 160 -8.72 -19.93 -3.74
CA GLY A 160 -9.29 -18.61 -3.51
C GLY A 160 -8.38 -17.69 -2.68
N ARG A 161 -8.95 -16.56 -2.27
CA ARG A 161 -8.34 -15.63 -1.30
C ARG A 161 -8.53 -16.17 0.10
N HIS A 162 -7.47 -16.13 0.91
CA HIS A 162 -7.49 -16.50 2.31
C HIS A 162 -6.97 -15.34 3.17
N GLU A 163 -7.66 -15.10 4.28
CA GLU A 163 -7.25 -14.19 5.35
C GLU A 163 -7.05 -15.02 6.60
N LEU A 164 -5.79 -15.27 6.94
CA LEU A 164 -5.43 -16.05 8.12
C LEU A 164 -5.08 -15.13 9.28
N ALA A 165 -5.75 -15.30 10.41
CA ALA A 165 -5.46 -14.60 11.65
C ALA A 165 -5.03 -15.57 12.75
N LEU A 166 -3.91 -15.30 13.41
CA LEU A 166 -3.40 -16.01 14.56
C LEU A 166 -3.69 -15.21 15.83
N SER A 167 -4.26 -15.87 16.84
CA SER A 167 -4.26 -15.41 18.22
C SER A 167 -3.75 -16.54 19.11
N ALA A 168 -2.55 -16.36 19.65
CA ALA A 168 -1.86 -17.33 20.48
C ALA A 168 -1.36 -16.75 21.81
N ARG A 169 -0.84 -17.61 22.69
CA ARG A 169 -0.06 -17.21 23.87
C ARG A 169 1.28 -17.92 23.89
N ASP A 170 2.27 -17.26 24.47
CA ASP A 170 3.49 -17.94 24.87
C ASP A 170 3.35 -18.67 26.22
N ILE A 171 4.38 -19.43 26.61
CA ILE A 171 4.46 -20.20 27.87
C ILE A 171 4.48 -19.30 29.11
N HIS A 172 4.66 -17.99 28.93
CA HIS A 172 4.58 -17.00 30.00
C HIS A 172 3.21 -16.32 30.07
N GLY A 173 2.31 -16.65 29.13
CA GLY A 173 0.94 -16.16 29.06
C GLY A 173 0.77 -14.87 28.24
N TYR A 174 1.83 -14.39 27.58
CA TYR A 174 1.77 -13.19 26.75
C TYR A 174 1.19 -13.48 25.38
N GLY A 175 0.43 -12.52 24.84
CA GLY A 175 -0.24 -12.66 23.56
C GLY A 175 0.74 -12.66 22.37
N ILE A 176 0.41 -13.47 21.36
CA ILE A 176 1.02 -13.50 20.03
C ILE A 176 -0.12 -13.30 19.03
N GLU A 177 -0.05 -12.27 18.20
CA GLU A 177 -1.06 -11.99 17.17
C GLU A 177 -0.39 -11.78 15.81
N ALA A 178 -1.00 -12.27 14.73
CA ALA A 178 -0.54 -12.03 13.36
C ALA A 178 -1.66 -12.25 12.34
N ASP A 179 -1.65 -11.48 11.26
CA ASP A 179 -2.65 -11.55 10.19
C ASP A 179 -1.95 -11.60 8.83
N PHE A 180 -2.44 -12.44 7.91
CA PHE A 180 -1.87 -12.60 6.57
C PHE A 180 -2.98 -12.75 5.52
N VAL A 181 -2.79 -12.15 4.35
CA VAL A 181 -3.67 -12.33 3.20
C VAL A 181 -2.89 -12.92 2.04
N PHE A 182 -3.39 -13.99 1.44
CA PHE A 182 -2.74 -14.62 0.28
C PHE A 182 -3.73 -15.37 -0.60
N TRP A 183 -3.24 -15.83 -1.75
CA TRP A 183 -4.04 -16.49 -2.77
C TRP A 183 -3.59 -17.92 -3.02
N VAL A 184 -4.57 -18.82 -3.07
CA VAL A 184 -4.37 -20.24 -3.28
C VAL A 184 -5.03 -20.67 -4.58
N GLY A 185 -4.34 -21.47 -5.40
CA GLY A 185 -4.86 -21.92 -6.68
C GLY A 185 -4.28 -23.25 -7.15
N ASN A 186 -4.86 -23.78 -8.21
CA ASN A 186 -4.54 -25.09 -8.76
C ASN A 186 -4.50 -25.11 -10.30
N TYR A 187 -4.63 -23.95 -10.95
CA TYR A 187 -4.56 -23.85 -12.40
C TYR A 187 -3.14 -23.64 -12.89
N THR A 188 -2.89 -24.06 -14.12
CA THR A 188 -1.64 -23.81 -14.84
C THR A 188 -1.96 -23.08 -16.14
N VAL A 189 -1.31 -21.95 -16.37
CA VAL A 189 -1.50 -21.13 -17.58
C VAL A 189 -0.22 -21.16 -18.40
N PRO A 190 -0.22 -21.83 -19.58
CA PRO A 190 0.93 -21.84 -20.48
C PRO A 190 1.09 -20.49 -21.18
N VAL A 191 2.33 -20.11 -21.43
CA VAL A 191 2.72 -18.86 -22.09
C VAL A 191 3.58 -19.16 -23.31
N LEU A 192 3.37 -18.40 -24.39
CA LEU A 192 4.21 -18.34 -25.58
C LEU A 192 4.55 -16.87 -25.88
N VAL A 193 5.84 -16.52 -25.86
CA VAL A 193 6.33 -15.20 -26.24
C VAL A 193 6.94 -15.24 -27.62
N LEU A 194 6.44 -14.38 -28.50
CA LEU A 194 6.87 -14.19 -29.88
C LEU A 194 7.42 -12.77 -30.09
N ASP A 195 8.28 -12.58 -31.07
CA ASP A 195 8.66 -11.26 -31.55
C ASP A 195 7.61 -10.69 -32.54
N ALA A 196 7.86 -9.48 -33.05
CA ALA A 196 7.02 -8.85 -34.06
C ALA A 196 6.91 -9.65 -35.37
N GLY A 197 7.90 -10.50 -35.69
CA GLY A 197 7.90 -11.40 -36.84
C GLY A 197 7.19 -12.73 -36.59
N GLY A 198 6.73 -12.99 -35.36
CA GLY A 198 6.09 -14.24 -34.96
C GLY A 198 7.05 -15.38 -34.64
N LEU A 199 8.35 -15.09 -34.47
CA LEU A 199 9.32 -16.08 -34.03
C LEU A 199 9.37 -16.16 -32.50
N PRO A 200 9.59 -17.33 -31.90
CA PRO A 200 9.72 -17.44 -30.45
C PRO A 200 10.90 -16.65 -29.88
N VAL A 201 10.72 -16.09 -28.67
CA VAL A 201 11.75 -15.32 -27.98
C VAL A 201 12.20 -16.05 -26.72
N GLU A 202 13.44 -16.54 -26.74
CA GLU A 202 14.13 -17.07 -25.57
C GLU A 202 14.51 -15.95 -24.58
N GLY A 203 14.44 -16.24 -23.29
CA GLY A 203 14.94 -15.33 -22.25
C GLY A 203 14.05 -14.12 -22.00
N ALA A 204 12.81 -14.10 -22.51
CA ALA A 204 11.85 -13.06 -22.18
C ALA A 204 11.41 -13.23 -20.71
N ALA A 205 11.50 -12.15 -19.93
CA ALA A 205 10.97 -12.11 -18.58
C ALA A 205 9.46 -11.89 -18.66
N VAL A 206 8.68 -12.80 -18.06
CA VAL A 206 7.21 -12.73 -18.08
C VAL A 206 6.71 -12.69 -16.65
N VAL A 207 5.78 -11.78 -16.37
CA VAL A 207 5.11 -11.65 -15.07
C VAL A 207 3.61 -11.79 -15.27
N ALA A 208 2.97 -12.68 -14.53
CA ALA A 208 1.51 -12.70 -14.39
C ALA A 208 1.15 -12.02 -13.08
N LYS A 209 0.39 -10.92 -13.16
CA LYS A 209 -0.18 -10.22 -12.02
C LYS A 209 -1.66 -10.58 -11.88
N LEU A 210 -2.09 -10.88 -10.66
CA LEU A 210 -3.50 -11.14 -10.39
C LEU A 210 -4.30 -9.85 -10.55
N SER A 211 -5.38 -9.90 -11.33
CA SER A 211 -6.20 -8.73 -11.60
C SER A 211 -6.90 -8.18 -10.36
N ASP A 212 -7.33 -9.04 -9.43
CA ASP A 212 -8.00 -8.64 -8.19
C ASP A 212 -7.03 -8.01 -7.16
N ASP A 213 -5.73 -8.32 -7.26
CA ASP A 213 -4.70 -7.96 -6.29
C ASP A 213 -3.33 -7.87 -7.01
N PRO A 214 -2.99 -6.72 -7.61
CA PRO A 214 -1.83 -6.60 -8.50
C PRO A 214 -0.46 -6.80 -7.83
N ASP A 215 -0.41 -6.79 -6.50
CA ASP A 215 0.80 -7.10 -5.72
C ASP A 215 1.09 -8.60 -5.69
N VAL A 216 0.06 -9.42 -5.93
CA VAL A 216 0.17 -10.88 -6.07
C VAL A 216 0.60 -11.21 -7.50
N SER A 217 1.79 -11.79 -7.64
CA SER A 217 2.33 -12.09 -8.97
C SER A 217 3.18 -13.36 -9.00
N ALA A 218 3.41 -13.86 -10.22
CA ALA A 218 4.42 -14.87 -10.49
C ALA A 218 5.27 -14.44 -11.69
N SER A 219 6.54 -14.84 -11.67
CA SER A 219 7.50 -14.54 -12.74
C SER A 219 8.05 -15.82 -13.35
N LEU A 220 8.32 -15.80 -14.64
CA LEU A 220 9.04 -16.85 -15.37
C LEU A 220 9.98 -16.25 -16.42
N VAL A 221 10.90 -17.05 -16.93
CA VAL A 221 11.72 -16.73 -18.10
C VAL A 221 11.45 -17.76 -19.17
N THR A 222 11.21 -17.33 -20.40
CA THR A 222 10.90 -18.24 -21.51
C THR A 222 12.10 -19.07 -21.96
N ASP A 223 11.83 -20.32 -22.35
CA ASP A 223 12.83 -21.23 -22.93
C ASP A 223 13.17 -20.90 -24.41
N VAL A 224 14.03 -21.71 -25.03
CA VAL A 224 14.43 -21.60 -26.45
C VAL A 224 13.26 -21.64 -27.44
N THR A 225 12.10 -22.16 -27.02
CA THR A 225 10.87 -22.22 -27.82
C THR A 225 9.92 -21.07 -27.49
N GLY A 226 10.36 -20.09 -26.71
CA GLY A 226 9.58 -18.95 -26.25
C GLY A 226 8.50 -19.33 -25.23
N ARG A 227 8.60 -20.50 -24.58
CA ARG A 227 7.52 -21.03 -23.74
C ARG A 227 7.86 -21.00 -22.25
N GLY A 228 6.79 -20.97 -21.45
CA GLY A 228 6.80 -21.12 -20.00
C GLY A 228 5.41 -21.46 -19.49
N ALA A 229 5.25 -21.66 -18.19
CA ALA A 229 3.93 -21.79 -17.58
C ALA A 229 3.93 -21.23 -16.15
N PHE A 230 2.85 -20.55 -15.79
CA PHE A 230 2.54 -20.19 -14.41
C PHE A 230 1.71 -21.30 -13.77
N THR A 231 1.99 -21.64 -12.51
CA THR A 231 1.30 -22.71 -11.78
C THR A 231 0.63 -22.15 -10.53
N ASN A 232 -0.31 -22.92 -9.96
CA ASN A 232 -1.03 -22.59 -8.73
C ASN A 232 -1.89 -21.32 -8.83
N LEU A 233 -2.26 -20.93 -10.04
CA LEU A 233 -3.10 -19.77 -10.27
C LEU A 233 -4.52 -20.04 -9.75
N PRO A 234 -5.16 -19.12 -8.99
CA PRO A 234 -6.60 -19.21 -8.71
C PRO A 234 -7.45 -19.05 -9.97
N ASN A 235 -8.73 -19.44 -9.93
CA ASN A 235 -9.65 -19.13 -11.03
C ASN A 235 -10.01 -17.63 -11.01
N ARG A 236 -9.17 -16.84 -11.68
CA ARG A 236 -9.25 -15.38 -11.77
C ARG A 236 -8.69 -14.89 -13.10
N SER A 237 -8.82 -13.59 -13.32
CA SER A 237 -8.18 -12.90 -14.43
C SER A 237 -6.77 -12.43 -14.05
N TYR A 238 -5.90 -12.34 -15.04
CA TYR A 238 -4.50 -11.96 -14.90
C TYR A 238 -4.10 -10.95 -15.96
N ASN A 239 -3.22 -10.04 -15.58
CA ASN A 239 -2.44 -9.24 -16.53
C ASN A 239 -1.08 -9.90 -16.74
N VAL A 240 -0.84 -10.45 -17.92
CA VAL A 240 0.45 -11.05 -18.27
C VAL A 240 1.29 -10.05 -19.06
N ILE A 241 2.47 -9.74 -18.54
CA ILE A 241 3.40 -8.77 -19.11
C ILE A 241 4.69 -9.49 -19.48
N ALA A 242 5.18 -9.29 -20.71
CA ALA A 242 6.47 -9.80 -21.17
C ALA A 242 7.42 -8.66 -21.54
N GLN A 243 8.69 -8.81 -21.15
CA GLN A 243 9.77 -7.89 -21.49
C GLN A 243 10.98 -8.66 -22.04
N ALA A 244 11.68 -8.05 -22.99
CA ALA A 244 12.94 -8.57 -23.50
C ALA A 244 13.92 -7.45 -23.87
N SER A 245 15.15 -7.82 -24.21
CA SER A 245 16.20 -6.89 -24.65
C SER A 245 15.73 -5.93 -25.74
N GLY A 246 16.26 -4.70 -25.71
CA GLY A 246 15.89 -3.63 -26.65
C GLY A 246 14.56 -2.95 -26.30
N ASN A 247 14.19 -2.95 -25.02
CA ASN A 247 12.93 -2.40 -24.51
C ASN A 247 11.70 -2.96 -25.24
N ARG A 248 11.74 -4.24 -25.63
CA ARG A 248 10.60 -4.90 -26.26
C ARG A 248 9.59 -5.29 -25.18
N PHE A 249 8.32 -5.00 -25.43
CA PHE A 249 7.25 -5.12 -24.44
C PHE A 249 6.00 -5.74 -25.06
N ALA A 250 5.26 -6.49 -24.24
CA ALA A 250 3.92 -6.97 -24.56
C ALA A 250 3.09 -7.08 -23.28
N THR A 251 1.79 -6.86 -23.41
CA THR A 251 0.79 -7.15 -22.37
C THR A 251 -0.37 -7.90 -22.98
N GLN A 252 -0.91 -8.87 -22.25
CA GLN A 252 -2.09 -9.64 -22.63
C GLN A 252 -2.86 -10.00 -21.35
N PRO A 253 -4.07 -9.45 -21.14
CA PRO A 253 -4.97 -9.93 -20.12
C PRO A 253 -5.51 -11.30 -20.51
N THR A 254 -5.78 -12.13 -19.51
CA THR A 254 -6.22 -13.52 -19.72
C THR A 254 -6.91 -14.09 -18.47
N SER A 255 -7.65 -15.18 -18.64
CA SER A 255 -8.15 -16.05 -17.58
C SER A 255 -7.44 -17.41 -17.59
N VAL A 256 -7.67 -18.24 -16.56
CA VAL A 256 -7.19 -19.63 -16.56
C VAL A 256 -7.79 -20.52 -17.64
N PHE A 257 -8.82 -20.05 -18.36
CA PHE A 257 -9.57 -20.82 -19.35
C PHE A 257 -9.23 -20.48 -20.81
N ASP A 258 -8.46 -19.42 -21.06
CA ASP A 258 -8.18 -18.94 -22.43
C ASP A 258 -7.13 -19.81 -23.16
N GLY A 259 -6.59 -20.83 -22.49
CA GLY A 259 -5.57 -21.71 -23.03
C GLY A 259 -4.16 -21.11 -22.93
N THR A 260 -3.44 -21.03 -24.06
CA THR A 260 -2.07 -20.50 -24.08
C THR A 260 -2.07 -19.01 -24.29
N VAL A 261 -1.47 -18.27 -23.36
CA VAL A 261 -1.28 -16.83 -23.47
C VAL A 261 -0.18 -16.55 -24.49
N VAL A 262 -0.53 -15.89 -25.59
CA VAL A 262 0.42 -15.53 -26.66
C VAL A 262 0.77 -14.05 -26.58
N LEU A 263 2.00 -13.74 -26.21
CA LEU A 263 2.53 -12.38 -26.08
C LEU A 263 3.40 -12.04 -27.29
N ARG A 264 3.11 -10.93 -27.99
CA ARG A 264 3.91 -10.45 -29.12
C ARG A 264 4.70 -9.21 -28.73
N LEU A 265 6.00 -9.39 -28.55
CA LEU A 265 6.93 -8.34 -28.14
C LEU A 265 7.14 -7.29 -29.24
N LEU A 266 6.80 -6.04 -28.93
CA LEU A 266 6.97 -4.89 -29.79
C LEU A 266 8.10 -3.99 -29.28
N GLY A 267 9.02 -3.61 -30.17
CA GLY A 267 10.05 -2.60 -29.88
C GLY A 267 9.50 -1.17 -29.94
N ILE A 268 10.39 -0.19 -29.80
CA ILE A 268 10.08 1.22 -30.07
C ILE A 268 10.18 1.42 -31.59
N GLY A 269 9.08 1.89 -32.18
CA GLY A 269 8.95 2.12 -33.62
C GLY A 269 9.71 3.36 -34.10
N ALA A 270 9.55 3.70 -35.37
CA ALA A 270 10.01 5.00 -35.86
C ALA A 270 9.11 6.12 -35.28
N PRO A 271 9.68 7.27 -34.87
CA PRO A 271 8.90 8.42 -34.44
C PRO A 271 7.94 8.90 -35.54
N SER A 272 6.71 9.23 -35.16
CA SER A 272 5.77 9.96 -35.99
C SER A 272 6.27 11.39 -36.21
N THR A 273 6.19 11.88 -37.45
CA THR A 273 6.47 13.28 -37.78
C THR A 273 5.31 14.23 -37.47
N VAL A 274 4.15 13.69 -37.11
CA VAL A 274 2.95 14.46 -36.75
C VAL A 274 2.94 14.67 -35.25
N ASP A 275 3.03 15.92 -34.80
CA ASP A 275 2.82 16.30 -33.40
C ASP A 275 1.32 16.45 -33.12
N ASN A 276 0.77 15.50 -32.37
CA ASN A 276 -0.66 15.34 -32.10
C ASN A 276 -0.81 14.67 -30.72
N ASN A 277 -0.16 15.28 -29.75
CA ASN A 277 -0.19 14.86 -28.35
C ASN A 277 -1.42 15.44 -27.59
N ASP A 278 -2.17 16.32 -28.24
CA ASP A 278 -3.40 17.00 -27.77
C ASP A 278 -4.66 16.59 -28.58
N PHE A 279 -4.51 15.62 -29.48
CA PHE A 279 -5.57 15.06 -30.33
C PHE A 279 -6.28 16.07 -31.26
N SER A 280 -5.76 17.29 -31.40
CA SER A 280 -6.29 18.34 -32.29
C SER A 280 -6.27 17.95 -33.77
N GLN A 281 -5.42 16.99 -34.14
CA GLN A 281 -5.32 16.43 -35.49
C GLN A 281 -5.98 15.03 -35.59
N GLY A 282 -6.90 14.75 -34.67
CA GLY A 282 -7.62 13.49 -34.58
C GLY A 282 -6.70 12.31 -34.27
N LYS A 283 -6.70 11.28 -35.14
CA LYS A 283 -5.89 10.06 -34.97
C LYS A 283 -4.50 10.13 -35.61
N ALA A 284 -4.13 11.26 -36.22
CA ALA A 284 -2.88 11.36 -36.98
C ALA A 284 -1.65 11.10 -36.09
N GLY A 285 -0.71 10.29 -36.59
CA GLY A 285 0.49 9.88 -35.85
C GLY A 285 0.29 8.76 -34.82
N TRP A 286 -0.92 8.24 -34.65
CA TRP A 286 -1.20 7.05 -33.84
C TRP A 286 -1.31 5.79 -34.71
N GLU A 287 -0.71 4.70 -34.25
CA GLU A 287 -0.80 3.36 -34.83
C GLU A 287 -2.08 2.69 -34.32
N THR A 288 -3.21 2.92 -34.99
CA THR A 288 -4.52 2.42 -34.52
C THR A 288 -4.90 1.04 -35.06
N GLY A 289 -4.29 0.59 -36.16
CA GLY A 289 -4.64 -0.67 -36.81
C GLY A 289 -6.15 -0.78 -37.09
N ALA A 290 -6.73 -1.92 -36.70
CA ALA A 290 -8.18 -2.18 -36.76
C ALA A 290 -8.90 -1.89 -35.44
N ALA A 291 -8.20 -1.38 -34.42
CA ALA A 291 -8.80 -1.12 -33.11
C ALA A 291 -9.89 -0.04 -33.22
N PRO A 292 -11.00 -0.17 -32.47
CA PRO A 292 -12.07 0.81 -32.46
C PRO A 292 -11.61 2.05 -31.68
N VAL A 293 -11.16 3.07 -32.42
CA VAL A 293 -10.70 4.34 -31.84
C VAL A 293 -11.67 5.45 -32.21
N SER A 294 -11.92 6.38 -31.30
CA SER A 294 -12.65 7.61 -31.58
C SER A 294 -11.96 8.83 -30.96
N VAL A 295 -12.28 10.02 -31.47
CA VAL A 295 -11.85 11.29 -30.91
C VAL A 295 -13.11 11.95 -30.38
N ILE A 296 -13.14 12.23 -29.09
CA ILE A 296 -14.32 12.70 -28.37
C ILE A 296 -14.02 14.04 -27.70
N PRO A 297 -15.02 14.90 -27.44
CA PRO A 297 -14.77 16.11 -26.64
C PRO A 297 -14.29 15.76 -25.24
N HIS A 298 -13.37 16.56 -24.71
CA HIS A 298 -12.85 16.40 -23.36
C HIS A 298 -13.96 16.59 -22.31
N VAL A 299 -13.92 15.77 -21.25
CA VAL A 299 -14.81 15.90 -20.09
C VAL A 299 -14.02 15.64 -18.80
N GLU A 300 -13.75 16.70 -18.04
CA GLU A 300 -13.05 16.64 -16.75
C GLU A 300 -13.78 15.81 -15.69
N GLY A 301 -15.11 15.93 -15.64
CA GLY A 301 -15.94 15.22 -14.66
C GLY A 301 -16.37 13.82 -15.11
N SER A 302 -17.22 13.21 -14.29
CA SER A 302 -18.04 12.07 -14.72
C SER A 302 -18.74 12.43 -16.03
N PRO A 303 -18.63 11.61 -17.07
CA PRO A 303 -19.42 11.80 -18.28
C PRO A 303 -20.89 11.94 -17.88
N SER A 304 -21.50 13.11 -18.08
CA SER A 304 -22.88 13.37 -17.67
C SER A 304 -23.84 12.85 -18.74
N GLY A 305 -24.76 11.96 -18.36
CA GLY A 305 -25.66 11.27 -19.28
C GLY A 305 -25.88 9.79 -18.96
N PHE A 306 -25.02 9.23 -18.12
CA PHE A 306 -25.16 7.88 -17.59
C PHE A 306 -26.06 7.92 -16.36
N ALA A 307 -27.37 8.07 -16.57
CA ALA A 307 -28.30 7.72 -15.52
C ALA A 307 -28.13 6.22 -15.30
N ALA A 308 -27.43 5.83 -14.23
CA ALA A 308 -27.51 4.47 -13.71
C ALA A 308 -28.99 4.18 -13.59
N ALA A 309 -29.52 3.37 -14.50
CA ALA A 309 -30.91 3.00 -14.43
C ALA A 309 -31.05 2.37 -13.05
N SER A 310 -31.86 2.98 -12.18
CA SER A 310 -32.23 2.43 -10.88
C SER A 310 -33.06 1.16 -11.14
N GLN A 311 -32.41 0.14 -11.70
CA GLN A 311 -32.99 -1.12 -12.05
C GLN A 311 -32.70 -2.03 -10.87
N THR A 312 -33.76 -2.26 -10.09
CA THR A 312 -33.82 -3.34 -9.12
C THR A 312 -33.57 -4.66 -9.86
N ASN A 313 -32.32 -5.09 -9.87
CA ASN A 313 -31.87 -6.45 -10.14
C ASN A 313 -32.60 -7.14 -11.32
N PRO A 314 -32.42 -6.73 -12.58
CA PRO A 314 -32.94 -7.53 -13.68
C PRO A 314 -32.11 -8.80 -13.81
N ALA A 315 -32.74 -9.84 -14.35
CA ALA A 315 -32.00 -11.00 -14.82
C ALA A 315 -30.88 -10.56 -15.78
N ARG A 316 -29.76 -11.28 -15.74
CA ARG A 316 -28.57 -11.12 -16.59
C ARG A 316 -28.92 -11.33 -18.07
N THR A 317 -29.45 -10.32 -18.75
CA THR A 317 -29.90 -10.42 -20.16
C THR A 317 -29.05 -9.57 -21.10
N GLU A 318 -28.98 -9.99 -22.37
CA GLU A 318 -28.31 -9.25 -23.45
C GLU A 318 -28.86 -7.82 -23.63
N GLU A 319 -30.15 -7.59 -23.35
CA GLU A 319 -30.78 -6.27 -23.44
C GLU A 319 -30.25 -5.26 -22.43
N ALA A 320 -29.96 -5.69 -21.19
CA ALA A 320 -29.36 -4.82 -20.18
C ALA A 320 -27.95 -4.38 -20.62
N SER A 321 -27.21 -5.28 -21.28
CA SER A 321 -25.90 -4.95 -21.82
C SER A 321 -25.95 -4.03 -23.03
N ALA A 322 -26.90 -4.24 -23.94
CA ALA A 322 -27.09 -3.34 -25.09
C ALA A 322 -27.41 -1.91 -24.64
N GLN A 323 -28.20 -1.75 -23.56
CA GLN A 323 -28.48 -0.43 -22.97
C GLN A 323 -27.26 0.21 -22.32
N ALA A 324 -26.46 -0.58 -21.59
CA ALA A 324 -25.24 -0.11 -20.94
C ALA A 324 -24.16 0.29 -21.99
N THR A 325 -24.00 -0.51 -23.04
CA THR A 325 -23.10 -0.23 -24.17
C THR A 325 -23.53 1.02 -24.93
N ALA A 326 -24.82 1.17 -25.21
CA ALA A 326 -25.36 2.35 -25.89
C ALA A 326 -25.11 3.64 -25.09
N ALA A 327 -25.20 3.57 -23.74
CA ALA A 327 -24.89 4.70 -22.87
C ALA A 327 -23.42 5.16 -23.01
N ILE A 328 -22.47 4.22 -23.14
CA ILE A 328 -21.03 4.51 -23.32
C ILE A 328 -20.75 5.21 -24.66
N THR A 329 -21.51 4.87 -25.70
CA THR A 329 -21.32 5.42 -27.05
C THR A 329 -22.00 6.77 -27.30
N GLY A 330 -22.64 7.38 -26.29
CA GLY A 330 -23.42 8.60 -26.44
C GLY A 330 -22.66 9.76 -27.12
N SER A 331 -23.23 10.27 -28.21
CA SER A 331 -22.71 11.42 -28.96
C SER A 331 -22.62 12.68 -28.10
N ALA A 332 -21.63 13.53 -28.37
CA ALA A 332 -21.43 14.82 -27.73
C ALA A 332 -22.74 15.64 -27.63
N PRO A 333 -23.01 16.33 -26.50
CA PRO A 333 -24.17 17.20 -26.37
C PRO A 333 -24.18 18.25 -27.49
N ALA A 334 -25.30 18.35 -28.21
CA ALA A 334 -25.48 19.37 -29.24
C ALA A 334 -25.53 20.76 -28.59
N GLY A 335 -24.42 21.53 -28.67
CA GLY A 335 -24.39 22.92 -28.20
C GLY A 335 -23.09 23.44 -27.59
N MET A 336 -21.97 22.69 -27.63
CA MET A 336 -20.70 23.20 -27.08
C MET A 336 -20.13 24.33 -27.96
N SER A 337 -19.83 25.48 -27.33
CA SER A 337 -19.33 26.68 -28.00
C SER A 337 -17.87 26.52 -28.41
N ALA A 338 -17.47 27.19 -29.50
CA ALA A 338 -16.16 27.10 -30.14
C ALA A 338 -15.01 27.80 -29.37
N GLU A 339 -14.84 27.52 -28.07
CA GLU A 339 -13.49 27.57 -27.50
C GLU A 339 -12.65 26.45 -28.14
N ALA A 340 -11.32 26.63 -28.20
CA ALA A 340 -10.41 25.67 -28.85
C ALA A 340 -10.74 24.26 -28.34
N ALA A 341 -11.32 23.45 -29.23
CA ALA A 341 -11.97 22.21 -28.81
C ALA A 341 -10.91 21.28 -28.23
N ASP A 342 -11.00 21.04 -26.93
CA ASP A 342 -10.21 20.07 -26.20
C ASP A 342 -10.78 18.68 -26.48
N PHE A 343 -9.93 17.77 -26.93
CA PHE A 343 -10.33 16.46 -27.44
C PHE A 343 -9.56 15.36 -26.73
N ASP A 344 -10.26 14.26 -26.43
CA ASP A 344 -9.66 13.04 -25.92
C ASP A 344 -9.59 11.96 -27.01
N LEU A 345 -8.64 11.05 -26.89
CA LEU A 345 -8.57 9.82 -27.66
C LEU A 345 -9.18 8.66 -26.87
N ALA A 346 -10.25 8.06 -27.38
CA ALA A 346 -10.88 6.89 -26.78
C ALA A 346 -10.54 5.61 -27.56
N LEU A 347 -10.03 4.61 -26.84
CA LEU A 347 -9.84 3.24 -27.32
C LEU A 347 -10.93 2.37 -26.69
N ASP A 348 -11.82 1.82 -27.52
CA ASP A 348 -12.92 0.96 -27.11
C ASP A 348 -12.54 -0.53 -27.15
N THR A 349 -13.31 -1.38 -26.47
CA THR A 349 -13.34 -2.82 -26.72
C THR A 349 -14.23 -3.14 -27.93
N ALA A 350 -14.04 -4.31 -28.54
CA ALA A 350 -14.81 -4.78 -29.70
C ALA A 350 -15.23 -6.25 -29.49
N GLY A 351 -15.99 -6.50 -28.42
CA GLY A 351 -16.25 -7.84 -27.90
C GLY A 351 -15.12 -8.33 -27.00
N GLU A 352 -15.03 -9.65 -26.85
CA GLU A 352 -14.00 -10.30 -26.02
C GLU A 352 -12.59 -10.12 -26.61
N GLY A 353 -11.61 -9.88 -25.75
CA GLY A 353 -10.20 -9.78 -26.10
C GLY A 353 -9.65 -8.36 -26.15
N GLN A 354 -8.32 -8.27 -26.24
CA GLN A 354 -7.59 -7.01 -26.15
C GLN A 354 -7.64 -6.20 -27.46
N GLN A 355 -7.93 -4.91 -27.33
CA GLN A 355 -7.66 -3.88 -28.32
C GLN A 355 -6.44 -3.08 -27.88
N SER A 356 -5.61 -2.63 -28.83
CA SER A 356 -4.40 -1.88 -28.50
C SER A 356 -4.04 -0.86 -29.57
N ILE A 357 -3.50 0.28 -29.16
CA ILE A 357 -2.95 1.31 -30.04
C ILE A 357 -1.65 1.87 -29.48
N SER A 358 -0.87 2.53 -30.32
CA SER A 358 0.40 3.08 -29.89
C SER A 358 0.78 4.37 -30.61
N ARG A 359 1.71 5.12 -30.00
CA ARG A 359 2.33 6.29 -30.60
C ARG A 359 3.80 6.33 -30.25
N THR A 360 4.65 6.60 -31.23
CA THR A 360 6.08 6.83 -31.02
C THR A 360 6.43 8.25 -31.45
N PHE A 361 7.23 8.98 -30.68
CA PHE A 361 7.63 10.36 -30.99
C PHE A 361 8.96 10.73 -30.33
N ASP A 362 9.61 11.77 -30.86
CA ASP A 362 10.84 12.31 -30.28
C ASP A 362 10.56 13.39 -29.23
N VAL A 363 11.44 13.40 -28.23
CA VAL A 363 11.49 14.34 -27.13
C VAL A 363 12.77 15.14 -27.24
N GLU A 364 12.63 16.46 -27.20
CA GLU A 364 13.73 17.40 -27.31
C GLU A 364 14.55 17.53 -26.02
N ALA A 365 15.77 18.07 -26.14
CA ALA A 365 16.64 18.32 -24.99
C ALA A 365 15.99 19.28 -23.97
N GLY A 366 16.22 19.03 -22.69
CA GLY A 366 15.69 19.77 -21.55
C GLY A 366 14.38 19.20 -21.00
N VAL A 367 13.66 18.35 -21.74
CA VAL A 367 12.52 17.60 -21.19
C VAL A 367 13.04 16.55 -20.20
N LYS A 368 12.41 16.48 -19.03
CA LYS A 368 12.79 15.58 -17.93
C LYS A 368 11.86 14.39 -17.82
N SER A 369 10.60 14.55 -18.19
CA SER A 369 9.63 13.46 -18.19
C SER A 369 8.56 13.59 -19.28
N VAL A 370 7.92 12.47 -19.59
CA VAL A 370 6.71 12.39 -20.41
C VAL A 370 5.59 11.85 -19.53
N THR A 371 4.45 12.54 -19.53
CA THR A 371 3.25 12.15 -18.80
C THR A 371 2.11 11.84 -19.75
N VAL A 372 1.41 10.74 -19.51
CA VAL A 372 0.15 10.41 -20.17
C VAL A 372 -0.97 10.52 -19.15
N ARG A 373 -1.95 11.40 -19.41
CA ARG A 373 -3.16 11.53 -18.58
C ARG A 373 -4.30 10.72 -19.20
N TYR A 374 -4.90 9.83 -18.43
CA TYR A 374 -5.91 8.89 -18.93
C TYR A 374 -6.93 8.51 -17.86
N ARG A 375 -8.02 7.86 -18.26
CA ARG A 375 -8.97 7.21 -17.36
C ARG A 375 -9.51 5.93 -17.98
N PHE A 376 -10.02 5.05 -17.12
CA PHE A 376 -10.67 3.81 -17.52
C PHE A 376 -12.18 3.93 -17.33
N ILE A 377 -12.97 3.41 -18.26
CA ILE A 377 -14.42 3.44 -18.22
C ILE A 377 -14.94 2.04 -18.59
N THR A 378 -15.81 1.47 -17.75
CA THR A 378 -16.47 0.18 -18.00
C THR A 378 -17.96 0.26 -17.72
N SER A 379 -18.76 -0.46 -18.50
CA SER A 379 -20.19 -0.65 -18.22
C SER A 379 -20.48 -1.78 -17.21
N GLU A 380 -19.48 -2.57 -16.84
CA GLU A 380 -19.62 -3.69 -15.89
C GLU A 380 -19.93 -3.22 -14.48
N VAL A 381 -19.36 -2.08 -14.04
CA VAL A 381 -19.60 -1.53 -12.70
C VAL A 381 -21.07 -1.13 -12.51
N PRO A 382 -21.66 -0.25 -13.34
CA PRO A 382 -23.09 0.02 -13.28
C PRO A 382 -23.95 -1.23 -13.57
N GLY A 383 -23.42 -2.18 -14.33
CA GLY A 383 -24.07 -3.47 -14.62
C GLY A 383 -24.10 -4.46 -13.45
N GLY A 384 -23.38 -4.17 -12.36
CA GLY A 384 -23.34 -5.02 -11.15
C GLY A 384 -22.38 -6.21 -11.24
N TRP A 385 -21.35 -6.14 -12.08
CA TRP A 385 -20.37 -7.23 -12.30
C TRP A 385 -19.08 -7.09 -11.50
N PHE A 386 -18.93 -5.99 -10.75
CA PHE A 386 -17.82 -5.81 -9.82
C PHE A 386 -17.71 -6.98 -8.82
N GLY A 387 -16.51 -7.52 -8.67
CA GLY A 387 -16.20 -8.66 -7.80
C GLY A 387 -16.49 -10.04 -8.42
N SER A 388 -16.95 -10.09 -9.67
CA SER A 388 -17.07 -11.33 -10.42
C SER A 388 -15.71 -11.81 -10.96
N GLU A 389 -15.64 -13.02 -11.52
CA GLU A 389 -14.42 -13.51 -12.17
C GLU A 389 -14.14 -12.83 -13.53
N PHE A 390 -15.18 -12.23 -14.14
CA PHE A 390 -15.12 -11.39 -15.33
C PHE A 390 -14.60 -10.01 -14.94
N ASN A 391 -13.59 -9.57 -15.68
CA ASN A 391 -12.76 -8.46 -15.28
C ASN A 391 -12.32 -7.70 -16.53
N ASP A 392 -13.01 -6.59 -16.82
CA ASP A 392 -12.47 -5.66 -17.78
C ASP A 392 -11.10 -5.13 -17.33
N PHE A 393 -10.23 -4.91 -18.31
CA PHE A 393 -8.83 -4.60 -18.09
C PHE A 393 -8.38 -3.43 -18.94
N TYR A 394 -7.45 -2.64 -18.42
CA TYR A 394 -6.71 -1.67 -19.21
C TYR A 394 -5.21 -1.72 -18.94
N ASN A 395 -4.44 -1.22 -19.91
CA ASN A 395 -3.01 -0.97 -19.76
C ASN A 395 -2.63 0.34 -20.44
N VAL A 396 -1.83 1.14 -19.75
CA VAL A 396 -1.13 2.30 -20.27
C VAL A 396 0.35 2.10 -19.98
N SER A 397 1.18 2.06 -21.02
CA SER A 397 2.62 1.99 -20.86
C SER A 397 3.33 3.11 -21.60
N VAL A 398 4.37 3.65 -20.97
CA VAL A 398 5.24 4.69 -21.53
C VAL A 398 6.66 4.16 -21.46
N ARG A 399 7.35 4.16 -22.60
CA ARG A 399 8.66 3.52 -22.80
C ARG A 399 9.65 4.48 -23.44
N SER A 400 10.90 4.46 -22.99
CA SER A 400 12.00 5.27 -23.54
C SER A 400 13.04 4.40 -24.25
N SER A 401 13.62 4.93 -25.32
CA SER A 401 14.68 4.27 -26.08
C SER A 401 16.05 4.36 -25.40
N GLN A 402 16.35 5.46 -24.70
CA GLN A 402 17.68 5.74 -24.18
C GLN A 402 17.78 5.68 -22.66
N ALA A 403 16.75 6.10 -21.93
CA ALA A 403 16.75 6.10 -20.46
C ALA A 403 16.53 4.69 -19.87
N SER A 404 16.33 3.67 -20.70
CA SER A 404 15.97 2.28 -20.32
C SER A 404 14.71 2.16 -19.45
N GLY A 405 13.98 3.26 -19.26
CA GLY A 405 12.80 3.31 -18.42
C GLY A 405 11.54 2.83 -19.13
N THR A 406 10.71 2.13 -18.38
CA THR A 406 9.32 1.82 -18.72
C THR A 406 8.47 2.09 -17.49
N VAL A 407 7.38 2.83 -17.67
CA VAL A 407 6.29 2.90 -16.71
C VAL A 407 5.11 2.17 -17.32
N THR A 408 4.50 1.29 -16.54
CA THR A 408 3.31 0.54 -16.95
C THR A 408 2.30 0.65 -15.82
N ASN A 409 1.14 1.21 -16.14
CA ASN A 409 -0.01 1.21 -15.25
C ASN A 409 -1.13 0.43 -15.95
N GLY A 410 -1.50 -0.70 -15.39
CA GLY A 410 -2.61 -1.49 -15.88
C GLY A 410 -3.25 -2.24 -14.73
N ASN A 411 -4.57 -2.23 -14.70
CA ASN A 411 -5.36 -2.80 -13.64
C ASN A 411 -6.66 -3.35 -14.23
N SER A 412 -7.38 -4.19 -13.48
CA SER A 412 -8.74 -4.55 -13.82
C SER A 412 -9.75 -3.70 -13.08
N MET A 413 -11.01 -3.83 -13.47
CA MET A 413 -12.13 -3.31 -12.70
C MET A 413 -12.08 -3.77 -11.23
N ASN A 414 -11.89 -5.06 -10.94
CA ASN A 414 -11.83 -5.55 -9.56
C ASN A 414 -10.62 -5.02 -8.79
N GLY A 415 -9.43 -5.03 -9.40
CA GLY A 415 -8.20 -4.58 -8.73
C GLY A 415 -8.16 -3.08 -8.45
N LEU A 416 -8.99 -2.28 -9.13
CA LEU A 416 -9.20 -0.88 -8.78
C LEU A 416 -10.13 -0.70 -7.56
N GLY A 417 -11.03 -1.65 -7.31
CA GLY A 417 -12.05 -1.54 -6.29
C GLY A 417 -13.27 -0.70 -6.73
N LEU A 418 -14.45 -1.01 -6.19
CA LEU A 418 -15.71 -0.35 -6.58
C LEU A 418 -15.68 1.16 -6.33
N ALA A 419 -14.98 1.59 -5.28
CA ALA A 419 -14.85 3.00 -4.91
C ALA A 419 -14.02 3.83 -5.90
N ALA A 420 -13.25 3.20 -6.79
CA ALA A 420 -12.51 3.90 -7.83
C ALA A 420 -13.42 4.41 -8.96
N PHE A 421 -14.65 3.90 -9.05
CA PHE A 421 -15.59 4.20 -10.12
C PHE A 421 -16.71 5.12 -9.64
N ASP A 422 -17.09 6.07 -10.49
CA ASP A 422 -18.31 6.83 -10.32
C ASP A 422 -19.55 6.02 -10.73
N GLY A 423 -20.75 6.61 -10.59
CA GLY A 423 -22.00 5.97 -10.98
C GLY A 423 -22.14 5.67 -12.49
N GLY A 424 -21.27 6.23 -13.33
CA GLY A 424 -21.19 5.95 -14.77
C GLY A 424 -20.15 4.89 -15.11
N GLY A 425 -19.44 4.32 -14.13
CA GLY A 425 -18.39 3.33 -14.35
C GLY A 425 -17.09 3.92 -14.86
N ALA A 426 -16.87 5.23 -14.71
CA ALA A 426 -15.61 5.88 -15.04
C ALA A 426 -14.73 6.04 -13.78
N THR A 427 -13.44 5.82 -13.93
CA THR A 427 -12.46 6.21 -12.92
C THR A 427 -12.23 7.72 -12.94
N GLY A 428 -11.64 8.25 -11.87
CA GLY A 428 -10.95 9.54 -11.95
C GLY A 428 -9.82 9.52 -12.99
N TRP A 429 -9.37 10.71 -13.39
CA TRP A 429 -8.17 10.85 -14.23
C TRP A 429 -6.92 10.41 -13.46
N SER A 430 -6.09 9.61 -14.12
CA SER A 430 -4.79 9.12 -13.66
C SER A 430 -3.68 9.66 -14.55
N GLU A 431 -2.46 9.73 -14.03
CA GLU A 431 -1.27 10.10 -14.78
C GLU A 431 -0.21 8.98 -14.71
N SER A 432 0.43 8.68 -15.83
CA SER A 432 1.63 7.84 -15.89
C SER A 432 2.80 8.69 -16.35
N GLU A 433 3.79 8.89 -15.49
CA GLU A 433 4.96 9.73 -15.76
C GLU A 433 6.25 8.89 -15.88
N LEU A 434 6.91 9.00 -17.03
CA LEU A 434 8.19 8.37 -17.32
C LEU A 434 9.29 9.42 -17.36
N ALA A 435 10.37 9.22 -16.59
CA ALA A 435 11.60 10.01 -16.74
C ALA A 435 12.28 9.68 -18.09
N VAL A 436 12.74 10.71 -18.81
CA VAL A 436 13.39 10.57 -20.12
C VAL A 436 14.81 11.11 -20.11
N ASN A 437 15.59 10.81 -21.14
CA ASN A 437 16.93 11.37 -21.26
C ASN A 437 16.87 12.90 -21.48
N PRO A 438 17.45 13.74 -20.58
CA PRO A 438 17.45 15.20 -20.74
C PRO A 438 18.19 15.71 -21.97
N GLN A 439 19.02 14.90 -22.63
CA GLN A 439 19.66 15.25 -23.90
C GLN A 439 18.75 14.99 -25.12
N GLY A 440 17.56 14.43 -24.92
CA GLY A 440 16.60 14.03 -25.94
C GLY A 440 16.41 12.51 -25.99
N ASP A 441 15.22 12.07 -26.39
CA ASP A 441 14.82 10.66 -26.36
C ASP A 441 13.78 10.33 -27.43
N THR A 442 13.61 9.04 -27.74
CA THR A 442 12.45 8.54 -28.47
C THR A 442 11.55 7.78 -27.50
N VAL A 443 10.30 8.24 -27.39
CA VAL A 443 9.31 7.72 -26.45
C VAL A 443 8.19 7.02 -27.20
N ARG A 444 7.73 5.91 -26.64
CA ARG A 444 6.55 5.18 -27.10
C ARG A 444 5.50 5.11 -26.00
N VAL A 445 4.25 5.41 -26.36
CA VAL A 445 3.06 5.21 -25.54
C VAL A 445 2.28 4.05 -26.15
N ASP A 446 1.97 3.03 -25.36
CA ASP A 446 1.08 1.93 -25.74
C ASP A 446 -0.15 1.96 -24.82
N LEU A 447 -1.33 1.83 -25.42
CA LEU A 447 -2.62 1.77 -24.74
C LEU A 447 -3.28 0.44 -25.08
N ALA A 448 -3.89 -0.21 -24.11
CA ALA A 448 -4.68 -1.40 -24.31
C ALA A 448 -5.93 -1.40 -23.43
N VAL A 449 -6.99 -2.03 -23.92
CA VAL A 449 -8.22 -2.29 -23.19
C VAL A 449 -8.75 -3.66 -23.61
N ALA A 450 -9.31 -4.43 -22.69
CA ALA A 450 -9.88 -5.73 -22.99
C ALA A 450 -11.09 -6.00 -22.13
N ASN A 451 -12.08 -6.67 -22.71
CA ASN A 451 -13.02 -7.44 -21.91
C ASN A 451 -12.46 -8.86 -21.77
N VAL A 452 -12.46 -9.39 -20.55
CA VAL A 452 -11.88 -10.71 -20.25
C VAL A 452 -12.99 -11.70 -19.94
N ALA A 453 -13.02 -12.81 -20.67
CA ALA A 453 -13.94 -13.94 -20.52
C ALA A 453 -15.42 -13.68 -20.85
N ASP A 454 -15.86 -12.42 -20.92
CA ASP A 454 -17.11 -12.07 -21.57
C ASP A 454 -16.92 -10.89 -22.55
N GLY A 455 -17.73 -10.87 -23.60
CA GLY A 455 -17.77 -9.77 -24.57
C GLY A 455 -19.05 -8.96 -24.43
N LEU A 456 -19.72 -9.06 -23.27
CA LEU A 456 -21.09 -8.60 -23.11
C LEU A 456 -21.10 -7.10 -22.89
N PHE A 457 -20.29 -6.59 -21.97
CA PHE A 457 -20.22 -5.17 -21.62
C PHE A 457 -19.06 -4.47 -22.34
N GLY A 458 -19.20 -3.17 -22.60
CA GLY A 458 -18.15 -2.38 -23.23
C GLY A 458 -17.22 -1.73 -22.20
N SER A 459 -15.95 -1.66 -22.56
CA SER A 459 -14.92 -0.94 -21.83
C SER A 459 -14.13 -0.02 -22.75
N ARG A 460 -13.53 1.03 -22.19
CA ARG A 460 -12.62 1.92 -22.92
C ARG A 460 -11.57 2.55 -22.04
N VAL A 461 -10.44 2.88 -22.66
CA VAL A 461 -9.44 3.79 -22.11
C VAL A 461 -9.55 5.11 -22.84
N VAL A 462 -9.64 6.20 -22.09
CA VAL A 462 -9.69 7.56 -22.63
C VAL A 462 -8.40 8.27 -22.24
N VAL A 463 -7.67 8.80 -23.22
CA VAL A 463 -6.47 9.61 -23.01
C VAL A 463 -6.79 11.05 -23.33
N ASP A 464 -6.48 11.94 -22.39
CA ASP A 464 -6.66 13.39 -22.51
C ASP A 464 -5.46 14.02 -23.22
N VAL A 465 -4.25 13.75 -22.74
CA VAL A 465 -3.06 14.43 -23.27
C VAL A 465 -1.76 13.68 -22.98
N VAL A 466 -0.79 13.82 -23.88
CA VAL A 466 0.60 13.38 -23.70
C VAL A 466 1.52 14.59 -23.52
N LYS A 467 1.88 14.92 -22.28
CA LYS A 467 2.67 16.10 -21.93
C LYS A 467 4.17 15.79 -21.91
N LYS A 468 4.97 16.66 -22.50
CA LYS A 468 6.42 16.73 -22.30
C LYS A 468 6.68 17.72 -21.18
N LYS A 469 7.28 17.28 -20.06
CA LYS A 469 7.51 18.13 -18.88
C LYS A 469 8.99 18.43 -18.70
N LYS A 470 9.32 19.69 -18.46
CA LYS A 470 10.65 20.16 -18.02
C LYS A 470 10.72 20.31 -16.51
N LEU A 471 9.58 20.47 -15.84
CA LEU A 471 9.45 20.41 -14.39
C LEU A 471 9.10 18.96 -13.98
N THR A 472 9.83 18.39 -13.03
CA THR A 472 9.49 17.08 -12.45
C THR A 472 9.87 17.01 -10.97
N ILE A 473 9.19 16.15 -10.22
CA ILE A 473 9.59 15.78 -8.86
C ILE A 473 10.26 14.41 -8.96
N SER A 474 11.59 14.41 -9.04
CA SER A 474 12.37 13.20 -9.30
C SER A 474 12.45 12.27 -8.09
N GLN A 475 12.36 12.83 -6.88
CA GLN A 475 12.40 12.07 -5.63
C GLN A 475 11.49 12.71 -4.58
N VAL A 476 10.72 11.88 -3.88
CA VAL A 476 9.97 12.26 -2.68
C VAL A 476 9.94 11.07 -1.71
N GLN A 477 10.18 11.34 -0.44
CA GLN A 477 9.96 10.36 0.63
C GLN A 477 9.33 11.10 1.79
N LEU A 478 8.09 10.74 2.13
CA LEU A 478 7.39 11.27 3.29
C LEU A 478 7.61 10.36 4.49
N ARG A 479 7.72 10.98 5.66
CA ARG A 479 8.01 10.35 6.94
C ARG A 479 7.15 10.95 8.02
N ASP A 480 6.99 10.19 9.08
CA ASP A 480 6.34 10.68 10.28
C ASP A 480 7.28 11.58 11.10
N ILE A 481 6.77 12.23 12.16
CA ILE A 481 7.49 13.16 13.04
C ILE A 481 8.67 12.51 13.76
N ASP A 482 8.63 11.19 13.93
CA ASP A 482 9.71 10.36 14.49
C ASP A 482 10.73 9.92 13.42
N ASN A 483 10.54 10.32 12.17
CA ASN A 483 11.29 9.98 10.97
C ASN A 483 11.17 8.51 10.51
N GLN A 484 10.19 7.76 11.00
CA GLN A 484 9.82 6.47 10.41
C GLN A 484 9.05 6.68 9.09
N ALA A 485 8.84 5.60 8.34
CA ALA A 485 8.01 5.65 7.14
C ALA A 485 6.58 6.08 7.53
N LEU A 486 5.99 7.01 6.78
CA LEU A 486 4.64 7.49 7.05
C LEU A 486 3.61 6.41 6.69
N GLN A 487 3.25 5.59 7.66
CA GLN A 487 2.28 4.50 7.49
C GLN A 487 0.84 4.95 7.74
N PHE A 488 0.64 5.96 8.58
CA PHE A 488 -0.67 6.53 8.87
C PHE A 488 -0.65 8.05 8.72
N LEU A 489 -1.84 8.64 8.58
CA LEU A 489 -2.03 10.08 8.63
C LEU A 489 -3.24 10.43 9.48
N SER A 490 -3.02 11.26 10.49
CA SER A 490 -4.04 11.81 11.36
C SER A 490 -4.88 12.87 10.65
N ALA A 491 -6.09 12.51 10.23
CA ALA A 491 -6.94 13.28 9.32
C ALA A 491 -8.20 13.85 9.98
N SER A 492 -8.05 14.53 11.12
CA SER A 492 -9.14 15.26 11.79
C SER A 492 -8.64 16.56 12.38
N ASN A 493 -9.56 17.49 12.65
CA ASN A 493 -9.23 18.72 13.36
C ASN A 493 -8.71 18.46 14.79
N HIS A 494 -7.59 19.10 15.14
CA HIS A 494 -6.92 18.91 16.43
C HIS A 494 -6.21 20.20 16.90
N PRO A 495 -5.94 20.34 18.22
CA PRO A 495 -5.22 21.50 18.76
C PRO A 495 -3.69 21.37 18.72
N TYR A 496 -3.16 20.16 18.53
CA TYR A 496 -1.71 19.89 18.57
C TYR A 496 -0.95 20.65 17.49
N PHE A 497 0.32 20.98 17.78
CA PHE A 497 1.20 21.71 16.86
C PHE A 497 0.56 22.96 16.24
N ALA A 498 -0.21 23.72 17.02
CA ALA A 498 -0.96 24.89 16.56
C ALA A 498 -1.98 24.57 15.43
N GLY A 499 -2.58 23.38 15.47
CA GLY A 499 -3.56 22.92 14.50
C GLY A 499 -2.97 22.49 13.16
N GLN A 500 -1.72 22.01 13.15
CA GLN A 500 -1.05 21.50 11.96
C GLN A 500 -0.74 20.01 12.11
N THR A 501 -1.22 19.20 11.16
CA THR A 501 -0.72 17.84 10.99
C THR A 501 0.61 17.92 10.26
N ARG A 502 1.65 17.37 10.87
CA ARG A 502 3.05 17.51 10.41
C ARG A 502 3.48 16.29 9.62
N VAL A 503 4.19 16.53 8.52
CA VAL A 503 4.78 15.48 7.69
C VAL A 503 6.25 15.83 7.43
N HIS A 504 7.13 14.92 7.83
CA HIS A 504 8.57 15.03 7.56
C HIS A 504 8.90 14.44 6.19
N GLY A 505 10.10 14.70 5.69
CA GLY A 505 10.55 14.00 4.49
C GLY A 505 11.78 14.60 3.83
N THR A 506 12.05 14.07 2.64
CA THR A 506 13.05 14.55 1.67
C THR A 506 12.41 14.71 0.31
N ILE A 507 12.91 15.64 -0.49
CA ILE A 507 12.38 15.89 -1.84
C ILE A 507 13.47 16.46 -2.76
N THR A 508 13.40 16.09 -4.04
CA THR A 508 14.17 16.70 -5.14
C THR A 508 13.19 17.11 -6.24
N VAL A 509 13.20 18.40 -6.59
CA VAL A 509 12.43 18.96 -7.70
C VAL A 509 13.42 19.44 -8.75
N GLN A 510 13.20 19.07 -10.01
CA GLN A 510 14.06 19.45 -11.13
C GLN A 510 13.29 20.36 -12.08
N GLY A 511 13.96 21.36 -12.63
CA GLY A 511 13.36 22.30 -13.58
C GLY A 511 14.42 23.07 -14.37
N PRO A 512 14.01 23.85 -15.39
CA PRO A 512 14.96 24.63 -16.18
C PRO A 512 15.80 25.56 -15.31
N LYS A 513 17.10 25.66 -15.61
CA LYS A 513 18.08 26.49 -14.86
C LYS A 513 17.58 27.89 -14.51
N ASP A 514 16.96 28.58 -15.47
CA ASP A 514 16.54 29.98 -15.32
C ASP A 514 15.10 30.13 -14.79
N GLU A 515 14.39 29.02 -14.54
CA GLU A 515 13.07 29.04 -13.91
C GLU A 515 13.18 28.94 -12.39
N SER A 516 12.13 29.40 -11.71
CA SER A 516 12.01 29.28 -10.26
C SER A 516 10.82 28.41 -9.89
N LEU A 517 10.98 27.60 -8.85
CA LEU A 517 9.84 26.95 -8.22
C LEU A 517 9.05 28.02 -7.46
N THR A 518 7.78 28.20 -7.80
CA THR A 518 6.91 29.22 -7.18
C THR A 518 6.03 28.63 -6.10
N GLU A 519 5.67 27.35 -6.23
CA GLU A 519 4.81 26.66 -5.29
C GLU A 519 5.20 25.19 -5.16
N LEU A 520 5.12 24.68 -3.93
CA LEU A 520 5.25 23.26 -3.61
C LEU A 520 4.24 22.95 -2.49
N ALA A 521 3.36 22.00 -2.73
CA ALA A 521 2.29 21.64 -1.81
C ALA A 521 2.14 20.13 -1.68
N LEU A 522 1.65 19.69 -0.52
CA LEU A 522 1.20 18.32 -0.31
C LEU A 522 -0.32 18.30 -0.46
N GLU A 523 -0.84 17.40 -1.27
CA GLU A 523 -2.25 17.13 -1.43
C GLU A 523 -2.60 15.81 -0.76
N VAL A 524 -3.64 15.83 0.07
CA VAL A 524 -4.26 14.66 0.69
C VAL A 524 -5.56 14.42 -0.04
N VAL A 525 -5.68 13.28 -0.72
CA VAL A 525 -6.79 12.98 -1.62
C VAL A 525 -7.59 11.78 -1.11
N GLU A 526 -8.91 11.93 -1.02
CA GLU A 526 -9.86 10.85 -0.73
C GLU A 526 -11.23 11.13 -1.38
N GLY A 527 -11.75 10.17 -2.14
CA GLY A 527 -13.14 10.23 -2.67
C GLY A 527 -13.47 11.51 -3.44
N GLY A 528 -12.51 12.01 -4.25
CA GLY A 528 -12.64 13.28 -4.99
C GLY A 528 -12.39 14.55 -4.16
N THR A 529 -12.28 14.42 -2.83
CA THR A 529 -11.87 15.53 -1.95
C THR A 529 -10.35 15.67 -1.99
N THR A 530 -9.87 16.91 -2.12
CA THR A 530 -8.44 17.24 -2.04
C THR A 530 -8.22 18.29 -0.95
N VAL A 531 -7.44 17.94 0.06
CA VAL A 531 -6.99 18.85 1.13
C VAL A 531 -5.54 19.23 0.86
N ARG A 532 -5.22 20.53 0.99
CA ARG A 532 -3.90 21.06 0.67
C ARG A 532 -3.11 21.43 1.91
N GLY A 533 -1.94 20.82 2.09
CA GLY A 533 -0.90 21.23 3.01
C GLY A 533 0.14 22.14 2.35
N THR A 534 0.79 22.96 3.16
CA THR A 534 1.80 23.93 2.73
C THR A 534 3.20 23.50 3.13
N LEU A 535 4.19 23.93 2.35
CA LEU A 535 5.59 23.75 2.68
C LEU A 535 5.94 24.44 4.01
N ALA A 536 6.64 23.73 4.89
CA ALA A 536 7.08 24.27 6.17
C ALA A 536 8.00 25.49 5.98
N ALA A 537 7.84 26.49 6.84
CA ALA A 537 8.55 27.77 6.70
C ALA A 537 10.08 27.63 6.65
N ALA A 538 10.64 26.65 7.36
CA ALA A 538 12.09 26.44 7.47
C ALA A 538 12.74 25.98 6.15
N VAL A 539 12.03 25.19 5.34
CA VAL A 539 12.58 24.62 4.08
C VAL A 539 12.23 25.46 2.85
N ARG A 540 11.30 26.41 2.98
CA ARG A 540 10.83 27.25 1.88
C ARG A 540 11.95 28.01 1.14
N PRO A 541 12.95 28.63 1.80
CA PRO A 541 14.03 29.33 1.10
C PRO A 541 14.93 28.41 0.27
N THR A 542 14.96 27.10 0.59
CA THR A 542 15.75 26.11 -0.14
C THR A 542 15.00 25.58 -1.36
N LEU A 543 13.69 25.41 -1.26
CA LEU A 543 12.89 24.76 -2.31
C LEU A 543 12.22 25.76 -3.26
N VAL A 544 11.73 26.89 -2.75
CA VAL A 544 11.00 27.91 -3.54
C VAL A 544 11.98 28.99 -3.98
N THR A 545 12.85 28.62 -4.90
CA THR A 545 13.93 29.44 -5.46
C THR A 545 14.19 29.07 -6.93
N THR A 546 15.07 29.81 -7.61
CA THR A 546 15.58 29.49 -8.95
C THR A 546 16.38 28.18 -8.94
N PHE A 547 16.17 27.31 -9.93
CA PHE A 547 16.83 25.99 -9.99
C PHE A 547 18.35 26.06 -10.17
N GLY A 548 18.85 27.08 -10.86
CA GLY A 548 20.29 27.31 -11.02
C GLY A 548 20.98 26.29 -11.92
N ASP A 549 22.33 26.28 -11.92
CA ASP A 549 23.14 25.47 -12.83
C ASP A 549 22.93 23.96 -12.69
N ASP A 550 22.55 23.51 -11.50
CA ASP A 550 22.28 22.11 -11.21
C ASP A 550 20.89 21.66 -11.70
N GLU A 551 20.03 22.59 -12.09
CA GLU A 551 18.63 22.32 -12.51
C GLU A 551 17.78 21.63 -11.42
N GLU A 552 18.13 21.81 -10.13
CA GLU A 552 17.51 21.12 -9.00
C GLU A 552 17.36 21.99 -7.75
N ASN A 553 16.22 21.86 -7.07
CA ASN A 553 16.02 22.29 -5.69
C ASN A 553 15.75 21.05 -4.82
N LYS A 554 16.46 20.89 -3.69
CA LYS A 554 16.33 19.67 -2.88
C LYS A 554 16.49 19.85 -1.38
N VAL A 555 15.83 18.96 -0.63
CA VAL A 555 15.99 18.72 0.80
C VAL A 555 16.36 17.25 0.98
N THR A 556 17.59 16.98 1.42
CA THR A 556 18.15 15.63 1.54
C THR A 556 18.19 15.09 2.97
N THR A 557 17.96 15.95 3.97
CA THR A 557 17.86 15.55 5.38
C THR A 557 16.39 15.41 5.75
N ASN A 558 16.02 14.30 6.42
CA ASN A 558 14.68 14.13 6.98
C ASN A 558 14.40 15.24 8.00
N GLN A 559 13.43 16.10 7.69
CA GLN A 559 12.98 17.19 8.54
C GLN A 559 11.52 17.52 8.22
N LEU A 560 10.89 18.38 9.03
CA LEU A 560 9.54 18.88 8.76
C LEU A 560 9.47 19.50 7.35
N LEU A 561 8.70 18.86 6.48
CA LEU A 561 8.60 19.23 5.07
C LEU A 561 7.26 19.90 4.81
N PHE A 562 6.15 19.33 5.27
CA PHE A 562 4.81 19.89 5.06
C PHE A 562 4.03 20.05 6.37
N GLU A 563 3.17 21.06 6.40
CA GLU A 563 2.18 21.31 7.45
C GLU A 563 0.80 21.37 6.80
N ILE A 564 -0.12 20.52 7.28
CA ILE A 564 -1.50 20.45 6.79
C ILE A 564 -2.42 21.06 7.86
N PRO A 565 -3.17 22.13 7.55
CA PRO A 565 -4.11 22.69 8.52
C PRO A 565 -5.18 21.67 8.92
N ALA A 566 -5.20 21.28 10.19
CA ALA A 566 -6.03 20.20 10.70
C ALA A 566 -7.53 20.42 10.47
N GLY A 567 -7.97 21.69 10.49
CA GLY A 567 -9.36 22.05 10.19
C GLY A 567 -9.81 21.69 8.77
N LEU A 568 -8.89 21.62 7.80
CA LEU A 568 -9.20 21.22 6.43
C LEU A 568 -9.36 19.70 6.29
N LEU A 569 -8.69 18.92 7.16
CA LEU A 569 -8.77 17.46 7.12
C LEU A 569 -10.15 16.92 7.52
N ASN A 570 -11.01 17.72 8.16
CA ASN A 570 -12.40 17.34 8.38
C ASN A 570 -13.20 17.12 7.07
N ALA A 571 -12.69 17.59 5.92
CA ALA A 571 -13.33 17.38 4.62
C ALA A 571 -13.17 15.93 4.12
N VAL A 572 -12.14 15.20 4.55
CA VAL A 572 -12.01 13.78 4.22
C VAL A 572 -13.01 12.95 5.04
N ASN A 573 -13.34 11.75 4.60
CA ASN A 573 -14.36 10.92 5.25
C ASN A 573 -13.93 10.56 6.68
N GLN A 574 -14.75 10.89 7.68
CA GLN A 574 -14.44 10.66 9.10
C GLN A 574 -15.04 9.37 9.67
N GLY A 575 -15.83 8.63 8.89
CA GLY A 575 -16.67 7.51 9.35
C GLY A 575 -16.26 6.14 8.82
N THR A 576 -15.51 6.06 7.73
CA THR A 576 -15.07 4.79 7.14
C THR A 576 -13.55 4.69 7.12
N ASN A 577 -13.04 3.51 7.47
CA ASN A 577 -11.63 3.17 7.30
C ASN A 577 -11.25 3.31 5.82
N GLY A 578 -9.98 3.59 5.58
CA GLY A 578 -9.46 3.76 4.23
C GLY A 578 -8.04 4.29 4.26
N GLN A 579 -7.44 4.36 3.07
CA GLN A 579 -6.17 5.00 2.85
C GLN A 579 -6.38 6.39 2.26
N LEU A 580 -5.42 7.27 2.49
CA LEU A 580 -5.36 8.59 1.86
C LEU A 580 -4.29 8.56 0.79
N THR A 581 -4.58 9.06 -0.41
CA THR A 581 -3.51 9.24 -1.41
C THR A 581 -2.78 10.54 -1.13
N LEU A 582 -1.46 10.46 -0.93
CA LEU A 582 -0.61 11.64 -0.81
C LEU A 582 0.03 11.94 -2.15
N ARG A 583 -0.06 13.20 -2.59
CA ARG A 583 0.54 13.69 -3.82
C ARG A 583 1.27 15.00 -3.56
N VAL A 584 2.52 15.11 -3.99
CA VAL A 584 3.23 16.39 -3.97
C VAL A 584 3.04 17.08 -5.32
N LYS A 585 2.67 18.36 -5.29
CA LYS A 585 2.47 19.19 -6.47
C LYS A 585 3.43 20.37 -6.47
N ALA A 586 4.16 20.53 -7.57
CA ALA A 586 5.10 21.61 -7.82
C ALA A 586 4.59 22.49 -8.96
N THR A 587 4.81 23.81 -8.86
CA THR A 587 4.50 24.79 -9.91
C THR A 587 5.71 25.68 -10.14
N SER A 588 6.15 25.84 -11.39
CA SER A 588 7.27 26.73 -11.73
C SER A 588 6.81 28.16 -12.05
N SER A 589 7.75 29.06 -12.33
CA SER A 589 7.49 30.43 -12.74
C SER A 589 6.88 30.56 -14.14
N SER A 590 6.97 29.52 -14.98
CA SER A 590 6.30 29.47 -16.27
C SER A 590 4.84 28.97 -16.17
N GLY A 591 4.42 28.51 -14.99
CA GLY A 591 3.10 27.91 -14.76
C GLY A 591 3.05 26.42 -15.07
N GLU A 592 4.17 25.80 -15.46
CA GLU A 592 4.26 24.35 -15.60
C GLU A 592 4.07 23.67 -14.24
N THR A 593 3.34 22.56 -14.21
CA THR A 593 3.09 21.78 -12.99
C THR A 593 3.65 20.37 -13.09
N ALA A 594 4.21 19.89 -11.99
CA ALA A 594 4.62 18.51 -11.80
C ALA A 594 3.93 17.92 -10.57
N GLU A 595 3.61 16.65 -10.64
CA GLU A 595 2.92 15.92 -9.58
C GLU A 595 3.63 14.59 -9.34
N LYS A 596 3.66 14.15 -8.08
CA LYS A 596 4.27 12.86 -7.73
C LYS A 596 3.54 12.24 -6.55
N ASP A 597 3.11 11.00 -6.73
CA ASP A 597 2.57 10.20 -5.64
C ASP A 597 3.63 9.99 -4.56
N ALA A 598 3.21 10.15 -3.32
CA ALA A 598 4.06 10.23 -2.15
C ALA A 598 3.65 9.25 -1.04
N GLY A 599 2.84 8.24 -1.41
CA GLY A 599 2.39 7.14 -0.54
C GLY A 599 0.88 7.13 -0.29
N THR A 600 0.40 6.04 0.29
CA THR A 600 -1.02 5.83 0.61
C THR A 600 -1.23 5.46 2.09
N PRO A 601 -0.88 6.35 3.05
CA PRO A 601 -0.99 6.04 4.47
C PRO A 601 -2.45 5.74 4.87
N THR A 602 -2.59 4.86 5.86
CA THR A 602 -3.87 4.55 6.48
C THR A 602 -4.39 5.76 7.24
N LYS A 603 -5.67 6.07 7.07
CA LYS A 603 -6.30 7.21 7.72
C LYS A 603 -6.60 6.91 9.19
N LEU A 604 -6.16 7.80 10.07
CA LEU A 604 -6.60 7.86 11.47
C LEU A 604 -7.48 9.09 11.66
N VAL A 605 -8.45 8.99 12.57
CA VAL A 605 -9.32 10.10 12.98
C VAL A 605 -9.26 10.27 14.49
N ARG A 606 -9.59 11.48 14.91
CA ARG A 606 -9.47 11.88 16.31
C ARG A 606 -10.67 11.43 17.15
N PHE A 607 -10.40 10.79 18.27
CA PHE A 607 -11.35 10.61 19.36
C PHE A 607 -11.45 11.90 20.18
N THR A 608 -12.65 12.45 20.33
CA THR A 608 -12.88 13.74 21.02
C THR A 608 -13.60 13.62 22.35
N GLY A 609 -13.87 12.38 22.80
CA GLY A 609 -14.45 12.13 24.11
C GLY A 609 -13.53 12.50 25.28
N GLY A 610 -14.08 12.44 26.48
CA GLY A 610 -13.32 12.73 27.70
C GLY A 610 -12.13 11.79 27.84
N ASN A 611 -10.98 12.35 28.23
CA ASN A 611 -9.77 11.57 28.53
C ASN A 611 -9.76 11.20 30.01
N ARG A 612 -9.54 9.91 30.29
CA ARG A 612 -9.30 9.41 31.63
C ARG A 612 -8.10 10.04 32.33
N TYR A 613 -6.97 10.20 31.65
CA TYR A 613 -5.69 10.55 32.27
C TYR A 613 -5.45 12.05 32.41
N GLY A 614 -6.42 12.88 31.99
CA GLY A 614 -6.39 14.35 32.18
C GLY A 614 -5.45 15.13 31.26
N GLY A 615 -4.48 14.48 30.60
CA GLY A 615 -3.57 15.05 29.62
C GLY A 615 -3.39 14.13 28.41
N ARG A 616 -3.10 14.72 27.24
CA ARG A 616 -2.78 14.00 26.00
C ARG A 616 -1.29 14.20 25.68
N ASP A 617 -0.68 13.26 24.99
CA ASP A 617 0.73 13.27 24.56
C ASP A 617 1.04 14.32 23.48
N ALA A 618 0.82 15.59 23.80
CA ALA A 618 0.86 16.71 22.86
C ALA A 618 2.25 16.90 22.20
N GLY A 619 3.33 16.40 22.79
CA GLY A 619 4.68 16.42 22.21
C GLY A 619 4.82 15.56 20.96
N VAL A 620 4.00 14.52 20.83
CA VAL A 620 3.93 13.60 19.69
C VAL A 620 2.59 13.70 18.97
N GLY A 621 1.87 14.81 19.18
CA GLY A 621 0.61 15.07 18.48
C GLY A 621 -0.63 14.43 19.11
N GLY A 622 -0.54 14.02 20.39
CA GLY A 622 -1.62 13.42 21.16
C GLY A 622 -1.81 11.93 20.88
N ASP A 623 -2.35 11.24 21.88
CA ASP A 623 -2.64 9.79 21.93
C ASP A 623 -4.12 9.46 21.60
N ASP A 624 -4.86 10.37 20.96
CA ASP A 624 -6.30 10.26 20.71
C ASP A 624 -6.66 9.92 19.26
N TRP A 625 -5.84 9.10 18.59
CA TRP A 625 -6.02 8.73 17.18
C TRP A 625 -6.42 7.27 17.00
N ALA A 626 -7.47 7.02 16.23
CA ALA A 626 -7.98 5.68 15.95
C ALA A 626 -8.46 5.54 14.51
N LEU A 627 -8.63 4.30 14.05
CA LEU A 627 -9.32 4.05 12.79
C LEU A 627 -10.76 4.57 12.86
N PRO A 628 -11.34 5.12 11.78
CA PRO A 628 -12.70 5.67 11.76
C PRO A 628 -13.78 4.78 12.36
N THR A 629 -13.82 3.50 12.00
CA THR A 629 -14.82 2.56 12.52
C THR A 629 -14.55 2.20 13.98
N VAL A 630 -13.28 2.17 14.41
CA VAL A 630 -12.89 1.94 15.81
C VAL A 630 -13.33 3.12 16.66
N ARG A 631 -13.02 4.35 16.24
CA ARG A 631 -13.51 5.58 16.88
C ARG A 631 -15.03 5.60 16.97
N SER A 632 -15.75 5.27 15.88
CA SER A 632 -17.21 5.24 15.88
C SER A 632 -17.78 4.18 16.83
N PHE A 633 -17.13 3.03 16.96
CA PHE A 633 -17.53 1.97 17.88
C PHE A 633 -17.32 2.40 19.34
N ILE A 634 -16.14 2.93 19.65
CA ILE A 634 -15.71 3.38 20.97
C ILE A 634 -16.62 4.51 21.50
N ASP A 635 -17.00 5.46 20.65
CA ASP A 635 -17.95 6.53 20.99
C ASP A 635 -19.30 5.98 21.49
N GLY A 636 -19.74 4.85 20.95
CA GLY A 636 -21.00 4.19 21.32
C GLY A 636 -20.90 3.21 22.49
N ALA A 637 -19.69 2.84 22.93
CA ALA A 637 -19.46 1.77 23.89
C ALA A 637 -19.69 2.17 25.37
N GLY A 638 -19.88 3.47 25.65
CA GLY A 638 -20.31 3.97 26.96
C GLY A 638 -19.28 3.87 28.09
N GLN A 639 -18.00 3.68 27.76
CA GLN A 639 -16.90 3.64 28.73
C GLN A 639 -16.20 5.00 28.80
N THR A 640 -15.36 5.19 29.82
CA THR A 640 -14.39 6.30 29.83
C THR A 640 -13.10 5.82 29.17
N TRP A 641 -12.59 6.56 28.20
CA TRP A 641 -11.45 6.16 27.39
C TRP A 641 -10.20 7.00 27.72
N GLY A 642 -9.05 6.35 27.69
CA GLY A 642 -7.71 6.92 27.81
C GLY A 642 -7.05 6.94 26.45
N ASP A 643 -5.95 6.20 26.34
CA ASP A 643 -5.04 6.20 25.20
C ASP A 643 -5.59 5.39 24.02
N PHE A 644 -5.21 5.85 22.83
CA PHE A 644 -5.34 5.22 21.52
C PHE A 644 -3.96 5.34 20.87
N SER A 645 -3.86 5.65 19.57
CA SER A 645 -2.59 5.90 18.91
C SER A 645 -2.10 7.34 19.00
N ASN A 646 -0.78 7.51 18.86
CA ASN A 646 -0.13 8.78 18.58
C ASN A 646 -0.56 9.37 17.22
N MET A 647 -0.25 10.65 16.99
CA MET A 647 -0.44 11.26 15.67
C MET A 647 0.33 10.47 14.63
N ASN A 648 -0.35 10.11 13.53
CA ASN A 648 0.16 9.26 12.45
C ASN A 648 0.59 7.84 12.91
N GLY A 649 0.12 7.38 14.06
CA GLY A 649 0.36 6.04 14.57
C GLY A 649 1.79 5.85 15.05
N GLY A 650 2.36 4.67 14.76
CA GLY A 650 3.77 4.37 15.04
C GLY A 650 4.04 3.96 16.49
N PRO A 651 5.33 3.88 16.90
CA PRO A 651 5.70 3.45 18.24
C PRO A 651 5.08 4.31 19.34
N PHE A 652 4.57 3.66 20.39
CA PHE A 652 3.91 4.31 21.53
C PHE A 652 4.53 3.85 22.88
N PRO A 653 5.81 4.16 23.20
CA PRO A 653 6.39 3.72 24.47
C PRO A 653 5.61 4.30 25.68
N PRO A 654 5.35 3.52 26.75
CA PRO A 654 5.85 2.16 26.99
C PRO A 654 5.01 1.03 26.35
N HIS A 655 3.91 1.34 25.69
CA HIS A 655 3.01 0.36 25.11
C HIS A 655 3.61 -0.30 23.86
N ALA A 656 3.36 -1.59 23.74
CA ALA A 656 3.70 -2.32 22.54
C ALA A 656 2.58 -2.20 21.50
N SER A 657 1.32 -2.10 21.95
CA SER A 657 0.11 -1.84 21.17
C SER A 657 -0.04 -0.34 20.81
N HIS A 658 -1.26 0.12 20.51
CA HIS A 658 -1.57 1.53 20.24
C HIS A 658 -0.87 2.14 19.01
N ARG A 659 -0.39 1.32 18.07
CA ARG A 659 0.38 1.83 16.92
C ARG A 659 -0.43 2.15 15.68
N VAL A 660 -1.59 1.50 15.55
CA VAL A 660 -2.32 1.40 14.26
C VAL A 660 -3.79 1.85 14.36
N GLY A 661 -4.20 2.41 15.50
CA GLY A 661 -5.54 2.93 15.72
C GLY A 661 -6.63 1.87 15.95
N THR A 662 -6.27 0.63 16.28
CA THR A 662 -7.21 -0.46 16.64
C THR A 662 -7.36 -0.66 18.14
N SER A 663 -6.51 0.00 18.92
CA SER A 663 -6.38 -0.20 20.35
C SER A 663 -7.02 0.97 21.12
N ALA A 664 -7.57 0.68 22.31
CA ALA A 664 -8.11 1.71 23.20
C ALA A 664 -8.06 1.30 24.67
N ASP A 665 -7.55 2.18 25.54
CA ASP A 665 -7.57 1.97 26.99
C ASP A 665 -8.89 2.46 27.59
N GLY A 666 -9.62 1.57 28.22
CA GLY A 666 -10.95 1.83 28.76
C GLY A 666 -11.06 1.70 30.27
N TRP A 667 -12.11 2.32 30.80
CA TRP A 667 -12.45 2.26 32.21
C TRP A 667 -13.93 2.39 32.49
N PHE A 668 -14.36 1.71 33.56
CA PHE A 668 -15.67 1.90 34.18
C PHE A 668 -15.57 1.87 35.70
N THR A 669 -16.57 2.47 36.37
CA THR A 669 -16.71 2.44 37.83
C THR A 669 -16.72 1.01 38.35
N GLY A 670 -15.78 0.69 39.25
CA GLY A 670 -15.62 -0.65 39.81
C GLY A 670 -14.65 -1.55 39.06
N TYR A 671 -14.03 -1.07 37.96
CA TYR A 671 -13.02 -1.83 37.23
C TYR A 671 -11.85 -2.27 38.13
N ASN A 672 -11.30 -1.35 38.93
CA ASN A 672 -10.13 -1.61 39.77
C ASN A 672 -10.35 -2.70 40.85
N ASN A 673 -11.59 -3.15 41.10
CA ASN A 673 -11.85 -4.26 42.01
C ASN A 673 -11.32 -5.58 41.42
N ARG A 674 -11.36 -5.72 40.10
CA ARG A 674 -10.89 -6.90 39.33
C ARG A 674 -11.36 -8.20 39.99
N ASP A 675 -12.65 -8.24 40.30
CA ASP A 675 -13.35 -9.35 40.95
C ASP A 675 -14.37 -10.00 40.00
N ALA A 676 -15.24 -10.88 40.53
CA ALA A 676 -16.26 -11.53 39.72
C ALA A 676 -17.28 -10.54 39.12
N ALA A 677 -17.57 -9.41 39.78
CA ALA A 677 -18.47 -8.39 39.25
C ALA A 677 -17.80 -7.62 38.10
N THR A 678 -16.52 -7.28 38.24
CA THR A 678 -15.73 -6.72 37.13
C THR A 678 -15.72 -7.65 35.92
N ALA A 679 -15.48 -8.95 36.14
CA ALA A 679 -15.52 -9.96 35.08
C ALA A 679 -16.90 -10.03 34.39
N ALA A 680 -17.98 -10.01 35.17
CA ALA A 680 -19.34 -10.02 34.63
C ALA A 680 -19.64 -8.79 33.76
N THR A 681 -19.15 -7.60 34.14
CA THR A 681 -19.27 -6.39 33.31
C THR A 681 -18.56 -6.54 31.98
N ILE A 682 -17.31 -7.03 31.98
CA ILE A 682 -16.54 -7.25 30.75
C ILE A 682 -17.19 -8.31 29.87
N ILE A 683 -17.63 -9.44 30.43
CA ILE A 683 -18.41 -10.46 29.71
C ILE A 683 -19.68 -9.85 29.09
N GLY A 684 -20.37 -8.97 29.83
CA GLY A 684 -21.52 -8.22 29.32
C GLY A 684 -21.18 -7.41 28.08
N GLN A 685 -20.10 -6.62 28.12
CA GLN A 685 -19.61 -5.84 26.98
C GLN A 685 -19.26 -6.74 25.79
N LEU A 686 -18.53 -7.83 26.03
CA LEU A 686 -18.17 -8.81 25.00
C LEU A 686 -19.41 -9.47 24.38
N ASN A 687 -20.43 -9.79 25.17
CA ASN A 687 -21.68 -10.35 24.68
C ASN A 687 -22.54 -9.34 23.91
N THR A 688 -22.44 -8.05 24.25
CA THR A 688 -23.13 -6.96 23.55
C THR A 688 -22.45 -6.64 22.22
N HIS A 689 -21.12 -6.64 22.17
CA HIS A 689 -20.36 -6.19 21.01
C HIS A 689 -19.79 -7.34 20.16
N GLY A 690 -19.84 -8.58 20.65
CA GLY A 690 -19.45 -9.79 19.97
C GLY A 690 -18.01 -9.74 19.45
N THR A 691 -17.83 -10.20 18.22
CA THR A 691 -16.54 -10.25 17.53
C THR A 691 -15.97 -8.88 17.19
N ARG A 692 -16.66 -7.77 17.47
CA ARG A 692 -16.08 -6.44 17.29
C ARG A 692 -14.88 -6.21 18.22
N ILE A 693 -14.95 -6.77 19.43
CA ILE A 693 -13.83 -6.78 20.38
C ILE A 693 -13.05 -8.07 20.14
N ARG A 694 -11.83 -7.94 19.60
CA ARG A 694 -10.93 -9.04 19.29
C ARG A 694 -10.36 -9.63 20.59
N SER A 695 -9.78 -8.76 21.40
CA SER A 695 -9.14 -9.10 22.67
C SER A 695 -9.41 -8.03 23.73
N VAL A 696 -9.45 -8.43 25.00
CA VAL A 696 -9.51 -7.52 26.16
C VAL A 696 -8.37 -7.85 27.10
N TYR A 697 -7.49 -6.90 27.36
CA TYR A 697 -6.37 -7.11 28.28
C TYR A 697 -6.74 -6.58 29.67
N VAL A 698 -6.49 -7.42 30.69
CA VAL A 698 -6.77 -7.16 32.11
C VAL A 698 -5.66 -7.80 32.93
N THR A 699 -5.18 -7.14 33.98
CA THR A 699 -4.25 -7.79 34.93
C THR A 699 -5.02 -8.43 36.08
N PHE A 700 -4.93 -9.74 36.27
CA PHE A 700 -5.56 -10.44 37.41
C PHE A 700 -4.73 -11.62 37.93
N ALA A 701 -4.86 -11.93 39.22
CA ALA A 701 -4.16 -13.06 39.81
C ALA A 701 -4.78 -14.41 39.36
N ALA A 702 -3.93 -15.42 39.14
CA ALA A 702 -4.39 -16.78 38.88
C ALA A 702 -5.24 -17.30 40.06
N GLY A 703 -6.36 -17.94 39.76
CA GLY A 703 -7.30 -18.43 40.77
C GLY A 703 -8.10 -17.35 41.52
N SER A 704 -7.94 -16.07 41.17
CA SER A 704 -8.77 -14.97 41.71
C SER A 704 -10.26 -15.14 41.37
N ALA A 705 -11.11 -14.39 42.06
CA ALA A 705 -12.55 -14.36 41.76
C ALA A 705 -12.84 -13.96 40.30
N PHE A 706 -12.03 -13.08 39.72
CA PHE A 706 -12.11 -12.71 38.29
C PHE A 706 -11.75 -13.90 37.40
N ALA A 707 -10.61 -14.56 37.65
CA ALA A 707 -10.17 -15.73 36.88
C ALA A 707 -11.21 -16.86 36.91
N GLN A 708 -11.77 -17.14 38.08
CA GLN A 708 -12.81 -18.16 38.25
C GLN A 708 -14.10 -17.78 37.50
N ALA A 709 -14.46 -16.50 37.46
CA ALA A 709 -15.67 -16.02 36.80
C ALA A 709 -15.63 -16.16 35.26
N ILE A 710 -14.44 -16.17 34.64
CA ILE A 710 -14.32 -16.28 33.18
C ILE A 710 -14.03 -17.71 32.69
N ALA A 711 -13.53 -18.60 33.56
CA ALA A 711 -12.90 -19.88 33.17
C ALA A 711 -13.77 -20.83 32.34
N ASN A 712 -15.09 -20.85 32.56
CA ASN A 712 -16.02 -21.75 31.87
C ASN A 712 -17.16 -20.99 31.18
N VAL A 713 -16.90 -19.75 30.76
CA VAL A 713 -17.90 -18.91 30.09
C VAL A 713 -17.71 -19.01 28.59
N THR A 714 -18.79 -19.37 27.88
CA THR A 714 -18.91 -19.20 26.44
C THR A 714 -19.67 -17.91 26.18
N LEU A 715 -19.07 -17.01 25.39
CA LEU A 715 -19.69 -15.77 24.94
C LEU A 715 -20.83 -16.07 23.95
N ASN A 716 -21.71 -15.09 23.75
CA ASN A 716 -22.86 -15.20 22.85
C ASN A 716 -22.46 -15.50 21.39
N ASP A 717 -21.24 -15.13 21.00
CA ASP A 717 -20.65 -15.39 19.68
C ASP A 717 -19.94 -16.76 19.58
N GLY A 718 -20.01 -17.58 20.65
CA GLY A 718 -19.45 -18.92 20.70
C GLY A 718 -17.99 -19.00 21.14
N ARG A 719 -17.29 -17.87 21.31
CA ARG A 719 -15.91 -17.86 21.82
C ARG A 719 -15.88 -18.19 23.31
N ALA A 720 -14.82 -18.84 23.78
CA ALA A 720 -14.56 -18.93 25.22
C ALA A 720 -14.16 -17.54 25.75
N ALA A 721 -14.66 -17.12 26.91
CA ALA A 721 -14.30 -15.82 27.49
C ALA A 721 -12.79 -15.73 27.78
N THR A 722 -12.16 -16.85 28.17
CA THR A 722 -10.70 -16.96 28.33
C THR A 722 -9.92 -16.84 27.01
N ALA A 723 -10.56 -17.06 25.86
CA ALA A 723 -9.96 -16.84 24.55
C ALA A 723 -9.97 -15.35 24.13
N VAL A 724 -10.71 -14.50 24.84
CA VAL A 724 -10.86 -13.07 24.51
C VAL A 724 -10.30 -12.19 25.62
N ILE A 725 -10.60 -12.50 26.87
CA ILE A 725 -10.07 -11.82 28.05
C ILE A 725 -8.69 -12.40 28.36
N ARG A 726 -7.65 -11.59 28.15
CA ARG A 726 -6.24 -11.98 28.32
C ARG A 726 -5.68 -11.39 29.61
N ASN A 727 -4.94 -12.21 30.35
CA ASN A 727 -4.25 -11.80 31.56
C ASN A 727 -2.91 -11.16 31.21
N ILE A 728 -2.90 -9.87 30.91
CA ILE A 728 -1.69 -9.15 30.52
C ILE A 728 -1.34 -8.17 31.64
N GLY A 729 -0.06 -8.16 32.04
CA GLY A 729 0.45 -7.19 32.99
C GLY A 729 0.29 -5.76 32.46
N GLY A 730 0.21 -4.78 33.35
CA GLY A 730 0.12 -3.38 32.97
C GLY A 730 -1.31 -2.80 32.88
N HIS A 731 -2.30 -3.62 33.22
CA HIS A 731 -3.73 -3.33 33.09
C HIS A 731 -4.43 -3.47 34.43
N THR A 732 -3.82 -2.99 35.52
CA THR A 732 -4.51 -3.00 36.82
C THR A 732 -5.51 -1.85 36.94
N THR A 733 -5.20 -0.69 36.36
CA THR A 733 -6.03 0.50 36.53
C THR A 733 -7.01 0.70 35.39
N HIS A 734 -6.77 0.17 34.21
CA HIS A 734 -7.61 0.22 33.01
C HIS A 734 -7.67 -1.17 32.36
N PHE A 735 -8.69 -1.43 31.55
CA PHE A 735 -8.63 -2.52 30.58
C PHE A 735 -8.21 -1.98 29.23
N HIS A 736 -7.69 -2.84 28.38
CA HIS A 736 -7.33 -2.46 27.01
C HIS A 736 -8.16 -3.27 26.03
N TRP A 737 -8.70 -2.63 25.00
CA TRP A 737 -9.40 -3.30 23.92
C TRP A 737 -8.58 -3.29 22.65
N GLU A 738 -8.43 -4.47 22.05
CA GLU A 738 -8.12 -4.60 20.64
C GLU A 738 -9.42 -4.77 19.87
N VAL A 739 -9.67 -3.86 18.94
CA VAL A 739 -10.93 -3.74 18.20
C VAL A 739 -10.65 -4.12 16.75
N ASN A 740 -11.45 -5.04 16.20
CA ASN A 740 -11.38 -5.35 14.78
C ASN A 740 -11.68 -4.09 13.97
N ALA A 741 -10.97 -3.85 12.87
CA ALA A 741 -11.18 -2.69 11.99
C ALA A 741 -12.55 -2.76 11.30
#